data_AF-A0A2T2TN37-F1
#
_entry.id   AF-A0A2T2TN37-F1
#
_cell.length_a   1.000
_cell.length_b   1.000
_cell.length_c   1.000
_cell.angle_alpha   90.00
_cell.angle_beta   90.00
_cell.angle_gamma   90.00
#
_symmetry.space_group_name_H-M   'P 1'
#
loop_
_entity.id
_entity.type
_entity.pdbx_description
1 polymer ?
#
loop_
_entity_poly.entity_id
_entity_poly.type
_entity_poly.pdbx_seq_one_letter_code
_entity_poly.pdbx_strand_id
1 'polypeptide(L)'
;MGEKQAAKGRGEMVDRGWGMVSRWSFLKDEPGLDFCNVKFSCRCLRFSRAFAAGGSQTNRRANASGRSAVHAKATSPMVSAACRIGMTPVRLHSVAVFVLHLGGTFVLGVGALLVAVLAGGCDQPAGSPESASSSPDSLASMDAASSLFARYDDDRLRQLRPQREGAAESPAPQAWVDSLMNALTLQEKVAQLFIMEAGAKGESAPVPASTVQAVEKHGVGGFLVSRLLSPQEVHAQTTFLQERADVPLFFAADYERGAGRFANNFTELPSNMAVGATRSEHYAAASARLAALESRALGVNLMLAPVVDVNHNPNNPIINIRSYGGRGGLVGRMGAAYVRGASDFGMLTTLKHFPGHGNVSTDTHAEMATVTGSREELARTELKPYRVILEQKAVQPTAVMGAHLWVQAFDEDPTPATFSQNVLRDLLREELGFGGLVVTDDVKMGALRDDYSLRERVVRPLSIGADVVLTPENLGAAVNTVTAAVREGRLDREELNDSVRRVLRAKAEAGLHRQRVPPREVLDHLSEQPRGQALADSIADASITLLETAPALPLDEGSNAALIQLSNYEGAESIDAAMDTLAERLAPATRDTMRFDNAPTAADEEQVLKAARNADAVVLALHLRLTTGRGAAGLFDEQQPLVEQLLQQETPVVLVTLGNPYAVKTYSSADASIVAYDQTIASVRAVAGVLKGQQPAPGRLPITVGSYEFGAGRVQ
;
A
#
# COMPACT_ATOMS: atom_id res chain seq x y z
N MET A 1 36.45 30.38 -30.48
CA MET A 1 36.79 31.05 -31.75
C MET A 1 36.82 30.00 -32.84
N GLY A 2 36.14 30.27 -33.96
CA GLY A 2 36.52 29.76 -35.28
C GLY A 2 36.04 28.38 -35.67
N GLU A 3 34.92 28.36 -36.40
CA GLU A 3 34.46 27.33 -37.32
C GLU A 3 35.56 26.76 -38.25
N LYS A 4 35.37 25.53 -38.73
CA LYS A 4 35.19 25.27 -40.17
C LYS A 4 34.67 23.85 -40.47
N GLN A 5 33.56 23.83 -41.19
CA GLN A 5 33.04 22.76 -42.06
C GLN A 5 34.11 22.38 -43.13
N ALA A 6 34.07 21.31 -43.93
CA ALA A 6 32.95 20.62 -44.57
C ALA A 6 33.46 19.35 -45.31
N ALA A 7 32.51 18.44 -45.61
CA ALA A 7 32.33 17.74 -46.89
C ALA A 7 33.40 16.75 -47.41
N LYS A 8 33.12 15.72 -48.22
CA LYS A 8 31.99 14.84 -48.59
C LYS A 8 32.56 13.94 -49.72
N GLY A 9 32.20 12.67 -49.79
CA GLY A 9 32.45 11.81 -50.97
C GLY A 9 32.46 10.33 -50.60
N ARG A 10 31.32 9.62 -50.61
CA ARG A 10 30.69 8.86 -51.72
C ARG A 10 31.59 7.79 -52.37
N GLY A 11 31.15 6.53 -52.24
CA GLY A 11 31.57 5.38 -53.03
C GLY A 11 30.82 4.11 -52.58
N GLU A 12 29.77 3.75 -53.31
CA GLU A 12 29.06 2.46 -53.23
C GLU A 12 29.91 1.31 -53.77
N MET A 13 29.71 0.07 -53.29
CA MET A 13 29.43 -1.12 -54.14
C MET A 13 29.35 -2.44 -53.34
N VAL A 14 28.20 -3.12 -53.50
CA VAL A 14 28.02 -4.53 -53.95
C VAL A 14 28.41 -5.69 -53.01
N ASP A 15 27.33 -6.27 -52.45
CA ASP A 15 26.82 -7.65 -52.65
C ASP A 15 27.76 -8.87 -52.57
N ARG A 16 27.38 -9.85 -51.74
CA ARG A 16 27.47 -11.31 -51.97
C ARG A 16 26.87 -12.07 -50.78
N GLY A 17 25.84 -12.87 -51.06
CA GLY A 17 25.17 -13.74 -50.10
C GLY A 17 25.88 -15.06 -49.79
N TRP A 18 25.13 -15.93 -49.12
CA TRP A 18 25.01 -17.41 -49.21
C TRP A 18 24.67 -17.97 -47.83
N GLY A 19 23.50 -18.62 -47.73
CA GLY A 19 23.04 -19.31 -46.53
C GLY A 19 23.48 -20.77 -46.48
N MET A 20 23.28 -21.41 -45.32
CA MET A 20 22.87 -22.82 -45.25
C MET A 20 22.36 -23.18 -43.84
N VAL A 21 21.45 -24.15 -43.86
CA VAL A 21 20.60 -24.70 -42.80
C VAL A 21 21.27 -25.92 -42.16
N SER A 22 21.04 -26.19 -40.86
CA SER A 22 20.82 -27.58 -40.37
C SER A 22 20.18 -27.63 -38.98
N ARG A 23 19.08 -28.39 -38.88
CA ARG A 23 18.45 -28.95 -37.66
C ARG A 23 19.29 -30.09 -37.09
N TRP A 24 19.20 -30.37 -35.78
CA TRP A 24 19.09 -31.73 -35.21
C TRP A 24 18.37 -31.68 -33.85
N SER A 25 17.65 -32.75 -33.53
CA SER A 25 16.85 -33.00 -32.32
C SER A 25 17.01 -34.47 -31.92
N PHE A 26 17.21 -34.78 -30.62
CA PHE A 26 16.48 -35.78 -29.78
C PHE A 26 17.28 -36.35 -28.57
N LEU A 27 16.53 -36.53 -27.47
CA LEU A 27 16.52 -37.60 -26.43
C LEU A 27 17.53 -37.64 -25.25
N LYS A 28 16.96 -37.39 -24.05
CA LYS A 28 16.83 -38.23 -22.82
C LYS A 28 18.04 -38.80 -22.06
N ASP A 29 17.97 -38.57 -20.73
CA ASP A 29 18.27 -39.44 -19.56
C ASP A 29 19.31 -38.89 -18.55
N GLU A 30 18.88 -38.77 -17.28
CA GLU A 30 19.67 -38.58 -16.05
C GLU A 30 20.30 -39.93 -15.55
N PRO A 31 21.12 -40.05 -14.46
CA PRO A 31 21.49 -39.10 -13.38
C PRO A 31 22.98 -39.08 -12.90
N GLY A 32 23.32 -38.09 -12.05
CA GLY A 32 24.16 -38.31 -10.84
C GLY A 32 25.66 -37.93 -10.83
N LEU A 33 26.01 -37.20 -9.74
CA LEU A 33 27.29 -37.09 -9.01
C LEU A 33 28.23 -35.87 -9.19
N ASP A 34 28.58 -35.35 -8.00
CA ASP A 34 29.44 -34.22 -7.61
C ASP A 34 30.84 -34.19 -8.24
N PHE A 35 31.39 -32.97 -8.42
CA PHE A 35 32.69 -32.53 -7.87
C PHE A 35 32.97 -31.03 -8.15
N CYS A 36 33.25 -30.30 -7.05
CA CYS A 36 34.26 -29.24 -6.86
C CYS A 36 34.46 -28.03 -7.81
N ASN A 37 34.33 -26.85 -7.20
CA ASN A 37 35.28 -25.71 -7.17
C ASN A 37 35.84 -25.16 -8.51
N VAL A 38 35.34 -23.98 -8.93
CA VAL A 38 36.16 -22.98 -9.64
C VAL A 38 35.82 -21.56 -9.15
N LYS A 39 36.83 -20.90 -8.59
CA LYS A 39 36.87 -19.46 -8.24
C LYS A 39 36.97 -18.62 -9.52
N PHE A 40 36.15 -17.56 -9.65
CA PHE A 40 36.41 -16.47 -10.58
C PHE A 40 36.78 -15.19 -9.82
N SER A 41 38.01 -14.70 -10.06
CA SER A 41 38.45 -13.38 -9.63
C SER A 41 38.13 -12.36 -10.71
N CYS A 42 37.50 -11.23 -10.35
CA CYS A 42 37.47 -10.03 -11.20
C CYS A 42 38.11 -8.86 -10.45
N ARG A 43 39.26 -8.41 -10.97
CA ARG A 43 39.93 -7.15 -10.61
C ARG A 43 39.17 -5.98 -11.23
N CYS A 44 38.81 -4.98 -10.45
CA CYS A 44 38.44 -3.65 -10.95
C CYS A 44 39.48 -2.61 -10.52
N LEU A 45 39.94 -1.85 -11.53
CA LEU A 45 40.94 -0.80 -11.48
C LEU A 45 40.44 0.44 -10.74
N ARG A 46 41.27 0.95 -9.83
CA ARG A 46 41.13 2.27 -9.20
C ARG A 46 41.58 3.36 -10.17
N PHE A 47 40.79 4.43 -10.29
CA PHE A 47 41.26 5.74 -10.74
C PHE A 47 41.25 6.71 -9.57
N SER A 48 42.45 7.12 -9.15
CA SER A 48 42.70 8.19 -8.21
C SER A 48 42.75 9.52 -8.96
N ARG A 49 42.18 10.59 -8.38
CA ARG A 49 42.73 11.95 -8.51
C ARG A 49 42.24 12.84 -7.37
N ALA A 50 43.20 13.26 -6.57
CA ALA A 50 43.12 14.37 -5.63
C ALA A 50 43.13 15.71 -6.39
N PHE A 51 42.52 16.77 -5.83
CA PHE A 51 43.25 17.94 -5.33
C PHE A 51 42.33 19.01 -4.73
N ALA A 52 42.93 19.71 -3.76
CA ALA A 52 42.82 21.14 -3.43
C ALA A 52 41.66 21.65 -2.56
N ALA A 53 42.09 22.05 -1.36
CA ALA A 53 41.45 23.00 -0.47
C ALA A 53 41.32 24.42 -1.05
N GLY A 54 40.35 25.17 -0.54
CA GLY A 54 40.25 26.62 -0.68
C GLY A 54 39.17 27.15 0.27
N GLY A 55 39.59 27.88 1.32
CA GLY A 55 38.71 28.44 2.33
C GLY A 55 38.18 29.85 2.04
N SER A 56 37.19 30.26 2.83
CA SER A 56 36.95 31.60 3.40
C SER A 56 35.57 31.54 4.09
N GLN A 57 35.42 31.79 5.40
CA GLN A 57 35.27 33.10 6.05
C GLN A 57 34.31 34.03 5.26
N THR A 58 33.24 34.65 5.78
CA THR A 58 32.78 35.08 7.11
C THR A 58 31.36 35.68 6.90
N ASN A 59 30.42 35.56 7.85
CA ASN A 59 29.95 36.70 8.66
C ASN A 59 28.66 36.41 9.47
N ARG A 60 28.69 36.91 10.70
CA ARG A 60 27.61 36.98 11.69
C ARG A 60 26.69 38.18 11.44
N ARG A 61 25.43 38.07 11.90
CA ARG A 61 24.61 39.04 12.70
C ARG A 61 23.16 38.49 12.71
N ALA A 62 22.50 38.11 13.79
CA ALA A 62 22.22 38.69 15.11
C ALA A 62 21.17 39.82 15.13
N ASN A 63 20.21 39.67 16.06
CA ASN A 63 19.15 40.55 16.58
C ASN A 63 17.81 40.63 15.82
N ALA A 64 16.64 40.80 16.45
CA ALA A 64 16.15 40.60 17.82
C ALA A 64 14.64 40.94 17.83
N SER A 65 13.87 40.24 18.66
CA SER A 65 12.70 40.67 19.47
C SER A 65 11.59 41.58 18.89
N GLY A 66 10.34 41.13 19.09
CA GLY A 66 9.16 42.00 19.15
C GLY A 66 7.94 41.31 19.77
N ARG A 67 7.70 41.53 21.08
CA ARG A 67 6.48 41.17 21.80
C ARG A 67 5.33 42.10 21.41
N SER A 68 4.09 41.62 21.39
CA SER A 68 2.98 42.29 22.09
C SER A 68 1.80 41.33 22.33
N ALA A 69 1.22 41.45 23.52
CA ALA A 69 0.05 40.76 23.99
C ALA A 69 -1.17 41.71 23.91
N VAL A 70 -2.37 41.18 23.65
CA VAL A 70 -3.63 41.87 23.92
C VAL A 70 -4.64 40.89 24.52
N HIS A 71 -5.15 41.26 25.68
CA HIS A 71 -6.31 40.69 26.37
C HIS A 71 -7.61 40.98 25.64
N ALA A 72 -8.55 40.02 25.63
CA ALA A 72 -9.98 40.32 25.70
C ALA A 72 -10.77 39.16 26.33
N LYS A 73 -11.40 39.46 27.47
CA LYS A 73 -12.53 38.72 28.08
C LYS A 73 -13.75 38.81 27.16
N ALA A 74 -14.59 37.78 27.12
CA ALA A 74 -16.01 37.86 27.51
C ALA A 74 -16.82 36.58 27.17
N THR A 75 -17.47 36.06 28.22
CA THR A 75 -18.85 35.54 28.29
C THR A 75 -19.32 34.37 27.41
N SER A 76 -19.60 33.26 28.09
CA SER A 76 -20.57 32.22 27.72
C SER A 76 -21.99 32.77 27.53
N PRO A 77 -22.83 32.03 26.78
CA PRO A 77 -24.11 31.65 27.35
C PRO A 77 -24.41 30.15 27.22
N MET A 78 -25.00 29.61 28.29
CA MET A 78 -25.74 28.36 28.32
C MET A 78 -26.91 28.42 27.33
N VAL A 79 -27.13 27.37 26.53
CA VAL A 79 -28.45 27.07 25.97
C VAL A 79 -28.77 25.59 26.14
N SER A 80 -29.97 25.39 26.65
CA SER A 80 -30.65 24.19 27.10
C SER A 80 -30.79 23.10 26.03
N ALA A 81 -30.73 21.85 26.51
CA ALA A 81 -31.26 20.67 25.84
C ALA A 81 -32.77 20.81 25.55
N ALA A 82 -33.19 20.36 24.37
CA ALA A 82 -34.57 19.99 24.08
C ALA A 82 -34.55 18.78 23.15
N CYS A 83 -34.74 17.60 23.74
CA CYS A 83 -34.95 16.34 23.02
C CYS A 83 -36.36 16.36 22.41
N ARG A 84 -36.47 16.34 21.07
CA ARG A 84 -37.73 16.08 20.37
C ARG A 84 -37.62 14.73 19.68
N ILE A 85 -38.41 13.77 20.17
CA ILE A 85 -38.67 12.48 19.52
C ILE A 85 -39.58 12.77 18.32
N GLY A 86 -39.05 12.63 17.11
CA GLY A 86 -39.81 12.66 15.87
C GLY A 86 -40.03 11.24 15.37
N MET A 87 -41.28 10.77 15.38
CA MET A 87 -41.70 9.53 14.72
C MET A 87 -41.86 9.80 13.21
N THR A 88 -41.17 9.03 12.37
CA THR A 88 -41.40 8.97 10.92
C THR A 88 -42.15 7.70 10.54
N PRO A 89 -43.09 7.75 9.58
CA PRO A 89 -43.89 6.59 9.17
C PRO A 89 -43.12 5.72 8.17
N VAL A 90 -43.08 4.41 8.42
CA VAL A 90 -42.57 3.41 7.48
C VAL A 90 -43.62 3.14 6.41
N ARG A 91 -43.30 3.43 5.15
CA ARG A 91 -44.03 2.93 3.98
C ARG A 91 -43.46 1.54 3.63
N LEU A 92 -44.30 0.50 3.71
CA LEU A 92 -44.01 -0.81 3.13
C LEU A 92 -44.35 -0.77 1.64
N HIS A 93 -43.37 -1.06 0.79
CA HIS A 93 -43.58 -1.55 -0.57
C HIS A 93 -42.88 -2.90 -0.67
N SER A 94 -43.64 -3.92 -1.10
CA SER A 94 -43.23 -5.08 -1.92
C SER A 94 -43.93 -6.35 -1.44
N VAL A 95 -44.87 -6.83 -2.27
CA VAL A 95 -45.47 -8.17 -2.18
C VAL A 95 -44.58 -9.12 -2.99
N ALA A 96 -44.08 -10.18 -2.35
CA ALA A 96 -43.39 -11.26 -3.04
C ALA A 96 -44.41 -12.32 -3.48
N VAL A 97 -44.46 -12.62 -4.78
CA VAL A 97 -45.21 -13.74 -5.36
C VAL A 97 -44.24 -14.89 -5.57
N PHE A 98 -44.44 -16.02 -4.89
CA PHE A 98 -43.70 -17.25 -5.15
C PHE A 98 -44.49 -18.14 -6.11
N VAL A 99 -43.84 -18.60 -7.18
CA VAL A 99 -44.37 -19.63 -8.09
C VAL A 99 -43.57 -20.90 -7.85
N LEU A 100 -44.22 -21.93 -7.30
CA LEU A 100 -43.66 -23.27 -7.15
C LEU A 100 -44.21 -24.16 -8.26
N HIS A 101 -43.31 -24.78 -9.03
CA HIS A 101 -43.63 -25.61 -10.19
C HIS A 101 -43.76 -27.08 -9.77
N LEU A 102 -44.99 -27.59 -9.73
CA LEU A 102 -45.28 -29.02 -9.76
C LEU A 102 -46.52 -29.27 -10.63
N GLY A 103 -46.31 -29.93 -11.77
CA GLY A 103 -47.31 -30.74 -12.46
C GLY A 103 -48.68 -30.11 -12.77
N GLY A 104 -48.74 -29.30 -13.83
CA GLY A 104 -49.87 -29.28 -14.78
C GLY A 104 -51.29 -29.03 -14.26
N THR A 105 -51.58 -27.83 -13.74
CA THR A 105 -52.81 -27.03 -14.00
C THR A 105 -52.77 -25.73 -13.17
N PHE A 106 -53.12 -24.59 -13.78
CA PHE A 106 -53.09 -23.26 -13.16
C PHE A 106 -54.36 -22.96 -12.37
N VAL A 107 -54.25 -22.59 -11.08
CA VAL A 107 -55.31 -21.91 -10.32
C VAL A 107 -54.67 -20.82 -9.45
N LEU A 108 -55.06 -19.56 -9.67
CA LEU A 108 -54.65 -18.38 -8.89
C LEU A 108 -55.63 -18.18 -7.73
N GLY A 109 -55.17 -18.32 -6.49
CA GLY A 109 -55.94 -18.03 -5.28
C GLY A 109 -55.15 -17.10 -4.35
N VAL A 110 -55.72 -15.93 -4.03
CA VAL A 110 -55.17 -14.97 -3.05
C VAL A 110 -55.83 -15.26 -1.70
N GLY A 111 -55.06 -15.73 -0.73
CA GLY A 111 -55.52 -15.95 0.65
C GLY A 111 -54.72 -15.10 1.64
N ALA A 112 -55.39 -14.18 2.33
CA ALA A 112 -54.83 -13.46 3.46
C ALA A 112 -54.95 -14.33 4.72
N LEU A 113 -53.83 -14.60 5.41
CA LEU A 113 -53.84 -15.28 6.70
C LEU A 113 -53.38 -14.31 7.80
N LEU A 114 -54.35 -13.85 8.60
CA LEU A 114 -54.15 -13.24 9.90
C LEU A 114 -53.84 -14.37 10.91
N VAL A 115 -52.71 -14.29 11.60
CA VAL A 115 -52.48 -15.10 12.81
C VAL A 115 -52.17 -14.16 13.96
N ALA A 116 -53.08 -14.18 14.93
CA ALA A 116 -53.02 -13.46 16.19
C ALA A 116 -52.04 -14.13 17.16
N VAL A 117 -51.35 -13.30 17.93
CA VAL A 117 -50.46 -13.66 19.03
C VAL A 117 -51.27 -14.23 20.20
N LEU A 118 -50.90 -15.40 20.69
CA LEU A 118 -51.23 -15.84 22.05
C LEU A 118 -49.95 -16.25 22.78
N ALA A 119 -49.77 -15.63 23.93
CA ALA A 119 -48.67 -15.84 24.85
C ALA A 119 -48.76 -17.23 25.51
N GLY A 120 -47.63 -17.92 25.56
CA GLY A 120 -47.41 -19.12 26.36
C GLY A 120 -45.92 -19.24 26.64
N GLY A 121 -45.51 -18.89 27.86
CA GLY A 121 -44.14 -19.04 28.32
C GLY A 121 -43.79 -20.49 28.65
N CYS A 122 -42.55 -20.88 28.37
CA CYS A 122 -41.81 -21.93 29.06
C CYS A 122 -40.30 -21.75 28.79
N ASP A 123 -39.51 -22.04 29.82
CA ASP A 123 -38.09 -21.75 30.03
C ASP A 123 -37.10 -22.33 29.01
N GLN A 124 -36.08 -21.52 28.69
CA GLN A 124 -34.73 -21.94 28.27
C GLN A 124 -33.71 -20.87 28.74
N PRO A 125 -32.46 -21.27 29.06
CA PRO A 125 -31.59 -20.54 29.99
C PRO A 125 -30.89 -19.33 29.35
N ALA A 126 -30.66 -18.31 30.18
CA ALA A 126 -30.02 -17.05 29.83
C ALA A 126 -28.58 -17.24 29.32
N GLY A 127 -28.39 -17.08 28.01
CA GLY A 127 -27.14 -16.57 27.46
C GLY A 127 -27.24 -15.04 27.41
N SER A 128 -26.47 -14.36 28.27
CA SER A 128 -26.35 -12.91 28.29
C SER A 128 -25.84 -12.39 26.93
N PRO A 129 -26.48 -11.39 26.29
CA PRO A 129 -25.84 -10.67 25.20
C PRO A 129 -24.70 -9.84 25.79
N GLU A 130 -23.48 -10.05 25.31
CA GLU A 130 -22.36 -9.13 25.54
C GLU A 130 -22.78 -7.75 25.03
N SER A 131 -23.16 -6.89 25.95
CA SER A 131 -23.22 -5.45 25.71
C SER A 131 -21.82 -5.01 25.32
N ALA A 132 -21.67 -4.48 24.11
CA ALA A 132 -20.49 -3.76 23.69
C ALA A 132 -20.27 -2.55 24.61
N SER A 133 -19.54 -2.75 25.71
CA SER A 133 -18.98 -1.65 26.48
C SER A 133 -17.80 -1.12 25.68
N SER A 134 -17.94 0.07 25.11
CA SER A 134 -16.83 0.83 24.55
C SER A 134 -15.75 0.95 25.61
N SER A 135 -14.59 0.31 25.39
CA SER A 135 -13.43 0.44 26.25
C SER A 135 -12.92 1.89 26.24
N PRO A 136 -12.23 2.35 27.30
CA PRO A 136 -11.57 3.67 27.32
C PRO A 136 -10.67 3.91 26.08
N ASP A 137 -10.04 2.87 25.56
CA ASP A 137 -9.18 2.91 24.36
C ASP A 137 -9.96 3.23 23.07
N SER A 138 -11.23 2.84 22.98
CA SER A 138 -12.11 3.22 21.86
C SER A 138 -12.44 4.72 21.89
N LEU A 139 -12.50 5.33 23.07
CA LEU A 139 -12.77 6.77 23.22
C LEU A 139 -11.54 7.63 22.90
N ALA A 140 -10.35 7.20 23.33
CA ALA A 140 -9.09 7.90 23.00
C ALA A 140 -8.74 7.82 21.51
N SER A 141 -8.93 6.66 20.88
CA SER A 141 -8.74 6.49 19.43
C SER A 141 -9.76 7.27 18.60
N MET A 142 -11.01 7.39 19.08
CA MET A 142 -12.03 8.25 18.46
C MET A 142 -11.68 9.74 18.58
N ASP A 143 -11.08 10.19 19.68
CA ASP A 143 -10.81 11.62 19.90
C ASP A 143 -9.72 12.18 18.97
N ALA A 144 -8.63 11.45 18.72
CA ALA A 144 -7.56 11.91 17.83
C ALA A 144 -7.99 11.99 16.36
N ALA A 145 -8.61 10.93 15.82
CA ALA A 145 -9.03 10.91 14.43
C ALA A 145 -10.31 11.74 14.20
N SER A 146 -11.23 11.84 15.17
CA SER A 146 -12.38 12.75 15.06
C SER A 146 -11.96 14.22 15.20
N SER A 147 -11.02 14.55 16.09
CA SER A 147 -10.50 15.93 16.26
C SER A 147 -9.57 16.38 15.13
N LEU A 148 -8.90 15.43 14.46
CA LEU A 148 -8.20 15.67 13.21
C LEU A 148 -9.20 16.27 12.22
N PHE A 149 -10.23 15.51 11.84
CA PHE A 149 -11.15 15.89 10.76
C PHE A 149 -12.23 16.90 11.14
N ALA A 150 -12.51 17.13 12.43
CA ALA A 150 -13.34 18.24 12.87
C ALA A 150 -12.78 19.60 12.44
N ARG A 151 -11.46 19.69 12.21
CA ARG A 151 -10.78 20.90 11.67
C ARG A 151 -10.71 20.93 10.14
N TYR A 152 -11.20 19.90 9.45
CA TYR A 152 -11.16 19.76 7.97
C TYR A 152 -12.50 20.10 7.30
N ASP A 153 -13.43 20.71 8.05
CA ASP A 153 -14.63 21.32 7.47
C ASP A 153 -14.39 22.82 7.15
N ASP A 154 -13.22 23.10 6.58
CA ASP A 154 -12.91 24.40 5.95
C ASP A 154 -13.37 24.32 4.48
N ASP A 155 -13.98 25.40 3.99
CA ASP A 155 -14.48 25.52 2.62
C ASP A 155 -13.43 25.18 1.56
N ARG A 156 -12.13 25.36 1.85
CA ARG A 156 -11.02 24.95 0.97
C ARG A 156 -10.98 23.45 0.70
N LEU A 157 -11.23 22.64 1.72
CA LEU A 157 -11.13 21.17 1.62
C LEU A 157 -12.42 20.56 1.08
N ARG A 158 -13.55 21.25 1.22
CA ARG A 158 -14.82 20.87 0.57
C ARG A 158 -14.69 20.83 -0.95
N GLN A 159 -13.77 21.60 -1.53
CA GLN A 159 -13.49 21.59 -2.96
C GLN A 159 -12.96 20.22 -3.47
N LEU A 160 -12.35 19.41 -2.59
CA LEU A 160 -11.88 18.07 -2.95
C LEU A 160 -12.92 16.98 -2.71
N ARG A 161 -14.01 17.27 -2.00
CA ARG A 161 -15.05 16.28 -1.76
C ARG A 161 -15.87 16.04 -3.03
N PRO A 162 -16.34 14.80 -3.25
CA PRO A 162 -17.23 14.54 -4.35
C PRO A 162 -18.49 15.40 -4.17
N GLN A 163 -18.83 16.17 -5.20
CA GLN A 163 -20.07 16.94 -5.23
C GLN A 163 -21.24 15.95 -5.37
N ARG A 164 -21.76 15.49 -4.23
CA ARG A 164 -22.97 14.67 -4.19
C ARG A 164 -24.14 15.55 -4.62
N GLU A 165 -24.63 15.35 -5.84
CA GLU A 165 -25.95 15.86 -6.22
C GLU A 165 -26.97 15.30 -5.22
N GLY A 166 -27.92 16.14 -4.79
CA GLY A 166 -29.03 15.68 -3.96
C GLY A 166 -29.70 14.48 -4.63
N ALA A 167 -30.01 13.45 -3.83
CA ALA A 167 -30.49 12.13 -4.22
C ALA A 167 -31.49 12.13 -5.40
N ALA A 168 -30.95 12.10 -6.60
CA ALA A 168 -31.56 11.74 -7.87
C ALA A 168 -30.38 11.54 -8.82
N GLU A 169 -30.23 10.35 -9.41
CA GLU A 169 -29.20 10.06 -10.41
C GLU A 169 -29.29 11.09 -11.54
N SER A 170 -28.42 12.10 -11.51
CA SER A 170 -28.30 13.07 -12.59
C SER A 170 -27.82 12.31 -13.84
N PRO A 171 -28.46 12.47 -15.02
CA PRO A 171 -28.03 11.79 -16.25
C PRO A 171 -26.66 12.29 -16.77
N ALA A 172 -26.06 13.30 -16.13
CA ALA A 172 -24.83 13.96 -16.57
C ALA A 172 -23.61 13.02 -16.69
N PRO A 173 -23.31 12.10 -15.74
CA PRO A 173 -22.18 11.19 -15.88
C PRO A 173 -22.36 10.18 -17.03
N GLN A 174 -23.57 9.62 -17.19
CA GLN A 174 -23.84 8.64 -18.24
C GLN A 174 -23.82 9.31 -19.64
N ALA A 175 -24.42 10.49 -19.78
CA ALA A 175 -24.36 11.26 -21.03
C ALA A 175 -22.92 11.65 -21.42
N TRP A 176 -22.07 11.98 -20.44
CA TRP A 176 -20.66 12.26 -20.68
C TRP A 176 -19.91 11.01 -21.17
N VAL A 177 -20.13 9.85 -20.54
CA VAL A 177 -19.56 8.56 -20.97
C VAL A 177 -20.01 8.22 -22.39
N ASP A 178 -21.31 8.31 -22.68
CA ASP A 178 -21.85 7.97 -24.00
C ASP A 178 -21.34 8.90 -25.11
N SER A 179 -21.19 10.21 -24.80
CA SER A 179 -20.57 11.17 -25.71
C SER A 179 -19.15 10.77 -26.08
N LEU A 180 -18.33 10.39 -25.10
CA LEU A 180 -16.96 9.93 -25.36
C LEU A 180 -16.93 8.60 -26.11
N MET A 181 -17.77 7.64 -25.73
CA MET A 181 -17.86 6.34 -26.42
C MET A 181 -18.22 6.47 -27.90
N ASN A 182 -19.01 7.49 -28.26
CA ASN A 182 -19.37 7.78 -29.65
C ASN A 182 -18.27 8.54 -30.40
N ALA A 183 -17.52 9.40 -29.71
CA ALA A 183 -16.47 10.22 -30.32
C ALA A 183 -15.15 9.46 -30.52
N LEU A 184 -14.76 8.60 -29.58
CA LEU A 184 -13.46 7.92 -29.60
C LEU A 184 -13.38 6.86 -30.70
N THR A 185 -12.29 6.92 -31.45
CA THR A 185 -11.89 5.86 -32.38
C THR A 185 -11.53 4.57 -31.62
N LEU A 186 -11.41 3.45 -32.34
CA LEU A 186 -10.98 2.19 -31.72
C LEU A 186 -9.59 2.31 -31.06
N GLN A 187 -8.65 3.02 -31.69
CA GLN A 187 -7.30 3.18 -31.12
C GLN A 187 -7.31 4.02 -29.84
N GLU A 188 -8.10 5.10 -29.80
CA GLU A 188 -8.23 5.92 -28.59
C GLU A 188 -8.97 5.16 -27.48
N LYS A 189 -10.01 4.39 -27.82
CA LYS A 189 -10.67 3.46 -26.89
C LYS A 189 -9.68 2.48 -26.27
N VAL A 190 -8.84 1.86 -27.09
CA VAL A 190 -7.79 0.96 -26.62
C VAL A 190 -6.78 1.71 -25.74
N ALA A 191 -6.38 2.92 -26.11
CA ALA A 191 -5.43 3.72 -25.31
C ALA A 191 -5.95 4.07 -23.92
N GLN A 192 -7.27 4.22 -23.75
CA GLN A 192 -7.91 4.44 -22.44
C GLN A 192 -7.74 3.27 -21.46
N LEU A 193 -7.40 2.07 -21.95
CA LEU A 193 -7.20 0.87 -21.12
C LEU A 193 -5.78 0.75 -20.56
N PHE A 194 -4.92 1.76 -20.74
CA PHE A 194 -3.54 1.75 -20.29
C PHE A 194 -3.26 2.85 -19.27
N ILE A 195 -2.52 2.49 -18.22
CA ILE A 195 -1.88 3.43 -17.31
C ILE A 195 -0.37 3.28 -17.48
N MET A 196 0.32 4.34 -17.90
CA MET A 196 1.77 4.34 -18.15
C MET A 196 2.53 4.82 -16.93
N GLU A 197 3.84 4.63 -16.82
CA GLU A 197 4.61 5.42 -15.85
C GLU A 197 4.68 6.88 -16.33
N ALA A 198 4.42 7.85 -15.44
CA ALA A 198 4.48 9.27 -15.79
C ALA A 198 5.89 9.72 -16.23
N GLY A 199 6.93 9.01 -15.80
CA GLY A 199 8.32 9.35 -16.08
C GLY A 199 8.82 10.61 -15.34
N ALA A 200 10.12 10.86 -15.46
CA ALA A 200 10.99 11.72 -14.64
C ALA A 200 11.34 11.12 -13.25
N LYS A 201 12.62 10.73 -13.08
CA LYS A 201 13.21 10.33 -11.80
C LYS A 201 14.12 11.46 -11.32
N GLY A 202 13.78 12.09 -10.19
CA GLY A 202 14.60 13.12 -9.57
C GLY A 202 13.96 14.51 -9.59
N GLU A 203 14.48 15.37 -8.71
CA GLU A 203 13.95 16.72 -8.51
C GLU A 203 14.08 17.57 -9.78
N SER A 204 13.03 18.32 -10.12
CA SER A 204 13.00 19.30 -11.24
C SER A 204 13.21 18.74 -12.66
N ALA A 205 13.24 17.41 -12.86
CA ALA A 205 13.34 16.84 -14.19
C ALA A 205 12.04 17.10 -14.99
N PRO A 206 12.12 17.63 -16.23
CA PRO A 206 10.94 17.88 -17.04
C PRO A 206 10.22 16.57 -17.36
N VAL A 207 8.89 16.65 -17.50
CA VAL A 207 8.08 15.52 -17.97
C VAL A 207 8.62 15.04 -19.33
N PRO A 208 8.90 13.73 -19.49
CA PRO A 208 9.49 13.23 -20.73
C PRO A 208 8.61 13.49 -21.95
N ALA A 209 9.23 13.76 -23.10
CA ALA A 209 8.51 13.98 -24.35
C ALA A 209 7.64 12.77 -24.76
N SER A 210 8.07 11.55 -24.42
CA SER A 210 7.29 10.33 -24.63
C SER A 210 6.01 10.30 -23.79
N THR A 211 6.04 10.81 -22.56
CA THR A 211 4.85 10.95 -21.70
C THR A 211 3.88 11.98 -22.28
N VAL A 212 4.38 13.11 -22.77
CA VAL A 212 3.53 14.11 -23.46
C VAL A 212 2.90 13.52 -24.72
N GLN A 213 3.70 12.79 -25.53
CA GLN A 213 3.20 12.11 -26.72
C GLN A 213 2.13 11.05 -26.38
N ALA A 214 2.26 10.33 -25.27
CA ALA A 214 1.25 9.39 -24.81
C ALA A 214 -0.11 10.06 -24.56
N VAL A 215 -0.11 11.31 -24.08
CA VAL A 215 -1.33 12.11 -23.92
C VAL A 215 -1.82 12.63 -25.27
N GLU A 216 -1.03 13.49 -25.91
CA GLU A 216 -1.49 14.31 -27.05
C GLU A 216 -1.70 13.51 -28.35
N LYS A 217 -0.95 12.41 -28.54
CA LYS A 217 -1.03 11.61 -29.77
C LYS A 217 -1.88 10.36 -29.61
N HIS A 218 -1.81 9.72 -28.46
CA HIS A 218 -2.45 8.42 -28.25
C HIS A 218 -3.73 8.50 -27.41
N GLY A 219 -3.92 9.54 -26.60
CA GLY A 219 -5.05 9.63 -25.69
C GLY A 219 -5.00 8.53 -24.62
N VAL A 220 -3.86 8.39 -23.94
CA VAL A 220 -3.66 7.39 -22.88
C VAL A 220 -4.70 7.50 -21.75
N GLY A 221 -5.01 6.37 -21.10
CA GLY A 221 -5.96 6.29 -20.00
C GLY A 221 -5.50 6.97 -18.71
N GLY A 222 -4.20 6.89 -18.40
CA GLY A 222 -3.62 7.55 -17.24
C GLY A 222 -2.14 7.27 -17.00
N PHE A 223 -1.66 7.66 -15.83
CA PHE A 223 -0.28 7.45 -15.40
C PHE A 223 -0.15 6.98 -13.95
N LEU A 224 0.82 6.10 -13.69
CA LEU A 224 1.37 5.80 -12.39
C LEU A 224 2.39 6.89 -12.02
N VAL A 225 2.13 7.56 -10.91
CA VAL A 225 2.97 8.64 -10.37
C VAL A 225 4.11 8.05 -9.54
N SER A 226 5.30 8.63 -9.70
CA SER A 226 6.47 8.24 -8.91
C SER A 226 6.36 8.71 -7.46
N ARG A 227 6.57 7.80 -6.51
CA ARG A 227 6.72 8.13 -5.07
C ARG A 227 8.00 8.92 -4.75
N LEU A 228 8.92 9.05 -5.71
CA LEU A 228 10.18 9.78 -5.53
C LEU A 228 10.05 11.28 -5.76
N LEU A 229 8.93 11.75 -6.29
CA LEU A 229 8.65 13.17 -6.44
C LEU A 229 8.19 13.78 -5.11
N SER A 230 8.47 15.06 -4.92
CA SER A 230 7.87 15.86 -3.85
C SER A 230 6.37 16.11 -4.14
N PRO A 231 5.56 16.42 -3.12
CA PRO A 231 4.16 16.83 -3.29
C PRO A 231 3.96 17.91 -4.36
N GLN A 232 4.83 18.93 -4.38
CA GLN A 232 4.76 20.03 -5.33
C GLN A 232 5.03 19.56 -6.77
N GLU A 233 5.98 18.66 -6.95
CA GLU A 233 6.31 18.09 -8.27
C GLU A 233 5.22 17.16 -8.78
N VAL A 234 4.62 16.34 -7.92
CA VAL A 234 3.47 15.52 -8.30
C VAL A 234 2.34 16.42 -8.79
N HIS A 235 1.95 17.43 -8.00
CA HIS A 235 0.87 18.34 -8.40
C HIS A 235 1.19 19.09 -9.71
N ALA A 236 2.43 19.53 -9.91
CA ALA A 236 2.84 20.17 -11.15
C ALA A 236 2.77 19.21 -12.34
N GLN A 237 3.25 17.96 -12.19
CA GLN A 237 3.22 16.94 -13.23
C GLN A 237 1.78 16.53 -13.59
N THR A 238 0.93 16.27 -12.59
CA THR A 238 -0.47 15.87 -12.82
C THR A 238 -1.24 16.99 -13.50
N THR A 239 -1.09 18.24 -13.04
CA THR A 239 -1.71 19.43 -13.67
C THR A 239 -1.26 19.58 -15.12
N PHE A 240 0.05 19.56 -15.36
CA PHE A 240 0.64 19.73 -16.69
C PHE A 240 0.12 18.71 -17.71
N LEU A 241 0.01 17.45 -17.32
CA LEU A 241 -0.50 16.37 -18.17
C LEU A 241 -2.02 16.44 -18.34
N GLN A 242 -2.75 16.79 -17.28
CA GLN A 242 -4.21 16.86 -17.32
C GLN A 242 -4.75 18.00 -18.19
N GLU A 243 -4.05 19.12 -18.25
CA GLU A 243 -4.39 20.27 -19.11
C GLU A 243 -4.22 19.97 -20.61
N ARG A 244 -3.42 18.96 -20.96
CA ARG A 244 -3.16 18.51 -22.34
C ARG A 244 -4.05 17.35 -22.77
N ALA A 245 -4.82 16.79 -21.86
CA ALA A 245 -5.61 15.60 -22.11
C ALA A 245 -7.03 15.97 -22.55
N ASP A 246 -7.44 15.49 -23.72
CA ASP A 246 -8.82 15.62 -24.22
C ASP A 246 -9.80 14.81 -23.36
N VAL A 247 -9.41 13.59 -23.00
CA VAL A 247 -10.11 12.76 -22.00
C VAL A 247 -9.34 12.84 -20.68
N PRO A 248 -9.97 13.19 -19.54
CA PRO A 248 -9.28 13.29 -18.26
C PRO A 248 -8.49 12.02 -17.90
N LEU A 249 -7.28 12.17 -17.37
CA LEU A 249 -6.39 11.05 -17.06
C LEU A 249 -6.66 10.48 -15.66
N PHE A 250 -6.44 9.18 -15.50
CA PHE A 250 -6.13 8.65 -14.18
C PHE A 250 -4.71 9.04 -13.77
N PHE A 251 -4.55 9.39 -12.49
CA PHE A 251 -3.25 9.44 -11.85
C PHE A 251 -3.28 8.45 -10.68
N ALA A 252 -2.58 7.34 -10.88
CA ALA A 252 -2.48 6.24 -9.93
C ALA A 252 -1.25 6.40 -9.03
N ALA A 253 -1.31 5.95 -7.78
CA ALA A 253 -0.14 5.88 -6.90
C ALA A 253 -0.26 4.77 -5.85
N ASP A 254 0.87 4.16 -5.49
CA ASP A 254 1.01 3.20 -4.38
C ASP A 254 1.09 3.89 -3.02
N TYR A 255 0.09 4.71 -2.68
CA TYR A 255 0.00 5.43 -1.40
C TYR A 255 -0.65 4.58 -0.30
N GLU A 256 -0.10 3.37 -0.08
CA GLU A 256 -0.60 2.39 0.90
C GLU A 256 -0.64 2.93 2.34
N ARG A 257 0.35 3.76 2.71
CA ARG A 257 0.49 4.38 4.04
C ARG A 257 0.44 5.92 4.00
N GLY A 258 -0.37 6.45 3.09
CA GLY A 258 -0.45 7.90 2.83
C GLY A 258 0.45 8.37 1.68
N ALA A 259 0.28 9.64 1.32
CA ALA A 259 1.04 10.30 0.27
C ALA A 259 2.39 10.86 0.78
N GLY A 260 2.55 10.94 2.11
CA GLY A 260 3.80 11.33 2.72
C GLY A 260 4.90 10.28 2.62
N ARG A 261 6.13 10.77 2.77
CA ARG A 261 7.37 10.01 2.92
C ARG A 261 8.30 10.84 3.81
N PHE A 262 9.34 10.21 4.35
CA PHE A 262 10.35 10.93 5.09
C PHE A 262 10.82 12.21 4.38
N ALA A 263 10.82 13.32 5.13
CA ALA A 263 11.23 14.65 4.69
C ALA A 263 10.44 15.27 3.51
N ASN A 264 9.25 14.74 3.15
CA ASN A 264 8.28 15.51 2.38
C ASN A 264 7.26 16.16 3.35
N ASN A 265 6.72 17.34 3.02
CA ASN A 265 5.80 18.08 3.92
C ASN A 265 4.42 17.41 4.10
N PHE A 266 4.29 16.12 3.77
CA PHE A 266 3.07 15.32 3.82
C PHE A 266 3.23 14.19 4.85
N THR A 267 2.13 13.59 5.29
CA THR A 267 2.17 12.69 6.44
C THR A 267 2.60 11.29 6.05
N GLU A 268 3.70 10.80 6.63
CA GLU A 268 4.05 9.38 6.59
C GLU A 268 3.36 8.64 7.75
N LEU A 269 2.39 7.78 7.44
CA LEU A 269 1.68 6.99 8.43
C LEU A 269 2.42 5.68 8.74
N PRO A 270 2.23 5.09 9.94
CA PRO A 270 2.71 3.75 10.23
C PRO A 270 2.17 2.69 9.26
N SER A 271 2.90 1.58 9.12
CA SER A 271 2.53 0.46 8.24
C SER A 271 1.12 -0.09 8.49
N ASN A 272 0.56 -0.77 7.49
CA ASN A 272 -0.74 -1.42 7.62
C ASN A 272 -0.74 -2.46 8.76
N MET A 273 0.38 -3.13 9.00
CA MET A 273 0.47 -4.07 10.13
C MET A 273 0.47 -3.35 11.49
N ALA A 274 1.07 -2.16 11.59
CA ALA A 274 0.94 -1.31 12.78
C ALA A 274 -0.54 -0.97 13.03
N VAL A 275 -1.28 -0.54 11.99
CA VAL A 275 -2.73 -0.31 12.08
C VAL A 275 -3.46 -1.59 12.48
N GLY A 276 -3.09 -2.73 11.91
CA GLY A 276 -3.62 -4.05 12.25
C GLY A 276 -3.43 -4.44 13.71
N ALA A 277 -2.29 -4.07 14.30
CA ALA A 277 -1.97 -4.33 15.70
C ALA A 277 -2.85 -3.53 16.67
N THR A 278 -3.37 -2.38 16.26
CA THR A 278 -4.31 -1.57 17.05
C THR A 278 -5.71 -2.18 17.15
N ARG A 279 -6.07 -3.11 16.25
CA ARG A 279 -7.44 -3.64 16.07
C ARG A 279 -8.52 -2.61 15.72
N SER A 280 -8.14 -1.36 15.47
CA SER A 280 -9.08 -0.26 15.26
C SER A 280 -9.39 -0.05 13.77
N GLU A 281 -10.62 -0.40 13.37
CA GLU A 281 -11.17 0.00 12.07
C GLU A 281 -11.23 1.53 11.93
N HIS A 282 -11.30 2.27 13.04
CA HIS A 282 -11.29 3.71 13.03
C HIS A 282 -9.96 4.27 12.53
N TYR A 283 -8.83 3.70 12.96
CA TYR A 283 -7.52 4.08 12.44
C TYR A 283 -7.35 3.71 10.96
N ALA A 284 -7.83 2.54 10.52
CA ALA A 284 -7.83 2.19 9.10
C ALA A 284 -8.61 3.20 8.24
N ALA A 285 -9.81 3.58 8.68
CA ALA A 285 -10.63 4.59 8.01
C ALA A 285 -9.99 5.99 8.03
N ALA A 286 -9.42 6.40 9.17
CA ALA A 286 -8.76 7.70 9.31
C ALA A 286 -7.51 7.82 8.43
N SER A 287 -6.68 6.76 8.38
CA SER A 287 -5.52 6.67 7.49
C SER A 287 -5.93 6.80 6.04
N ALA A 288 -6.97 6.07 5.60
CA ALA A 288 -7.47 6.13 4.24
C ALA A 288 -8.03 7.51 3.88
N ARG A 289 -8.73 8.16 4.82
CA ARG A 289 -9.29 9.49 4.64
C ARG A 289 -8.21 10.56 4.50
N LEU A 290 -7.16 10.49 5.32
CA LEU A 290 -6.00 11.39 5.20
C LEU A 290 -5.26 11.15 3.88
N ALA A 291 -4.99 9.88 3.54
CA ALA A 291 -4.35 9.50 2.30
C ALA A 291 -5.13 10.00 1.08
N ALA A 292 -6.45 9.81 1.07
CA ALA A 292 -7.32 10.31 0.01
C ALA A 292 -7.26 11.83 -0.11
N LEU A 293 -7.37 12.56 1.01
CA LEU A 293 -7.29 14.01 1.01
C LEU A 293 -5.98 14.53 0.41
N GLU A 294 -4.85 14.08 0.96
CA GLU A 294 -3.52 14.50 0.51
C GLU A 294 -3.33 14.15 -0.97
N SER A 295 -3.67 12.92 -1.37
CA SER A 295 -3.55 12.45 -2.76
C SER A 295 -4.40 13.26 -3.75
N ARG A 296 -5.64 13.60 -3.39
CA ARG A 296 -6.53 14.41 -4.24
C ARG A 296 -5.97 15.82 -4.45
N ALA A 297 -5.32 16.41 -3.44
CA ALA A 297 -4.63 17.69 -3.60
C ALA A 297 -3.45 17.62 -4.57
N LEU A 298 -2.81 16.45 -4.69
CA LEU A 298 -1.73 16.19 -5.66
C LEU A 298 -2.24 15.90 -7.07
N GLY A 299 -3.55 15.76 -7.27
CA GLY A 299 -4.16 15.34 -8.54
C GLY A 299 -4.21 13.83 -8.74
N VAL A 300 -3.71 13.04 -7.77
CA VAL A 300 -3.88 11.59 -7.74
C VAL A 300 -5.35 11.28 -7.48
N ASN A 301 -5.91 10.37 -8.28
CA ASN A 301 -7.34 10.07 -8.28
C ASN A 301 -7.65 8.56 -8.27
N LEU A 302 -6.63 7.72 -8.30
CA LEU A 302 -6.70 6.28 -8.11
C LEU A 302 -5.60 5.83 -7.13
N MET A 303 -5.97 5.42 -5.91
CA MET A 303 -5.01 4.79 -5.01
C MET A 303 -4.92 3.30 -5.30
N LEU A 304 -3.71 2.81 -5.55
CA LEU A 304 -3.42 1.38 -5.62
C LEU A 304 -3.34 0.81 -4.19
N ALA A 305 -4.43 0.95 -3.43
CA ALA A 305 -4.58 0.59 -2.03
C ALA A 305 -6.08 0.44 -1.70
N PRO A 306 -6.46 -0.36 -0.68
CA PRO A 306 -5.60 -1.01 0.31
C PRO A 306 -5.01 -2.36 -0.14
N VAL A 307 -3.90 -2.74 0.50
CA VAL A 307 -3.40 -4.12 0.49
C VAL A 307 -4.30 -4.97 1.40
N VAL A 308 -4.89 -6.01 0.84
CA VAL A 308 -5.79 -6.94 1.54
C VAL A 308 -5.29 -8.38 1.51
N ASP A 309 -4.02 -8.56 1.20
CA ASP A 309 -3.32 -9.83 1.35
C ASP A 309 -3.28 -10.27 2.82
N VAL A 310 -3.45 -11.57 3.07
CA VAL A 310 -3.38 -12.13 4.43
C VAL A 310 -1.97 -12.65 4.68
N ASN A 311 -1.19 -11.97 5.50
CA ASN A 311 0.21 -12.35 5.74
C ASN A 311 0.32 -13.41 6.84
N HIS A 312 0.11 -14.67 6.46
CA HIS A 312 0.27 -15.83 7.34
C HIS A 312 1.52 -16.69 7.01
N ASN A 313 2.32 -16.28 6.02
CA ASN A 313 3.64 -16.81 5.76
C ASN A 313 4.73 -15.85 6.31
N PRO A 314 5.49 -16.23 7.35
CA PRO A 314 6.59 -15.43 7.90
C PRO A 314 7.72 -15.14 6.91
N ASN A 315 7.89 -15.99 5.89
CA ASN A 315 8.93 -15.87 4.89
C ASN A 315 8.51 -14.99 3.70
N ASN A 316 7.31 -14.39 3.75
CA ASN A 316 6.87 -13.51 2.69
C ASN A 316 7.79 -12.28 2.62
N PRO A 317 8.48 -12.06 1.47
CA PRO A 317 9.54 -11.06 1.38
C PRO A 317 9.01 -9.65 1.08
N ILE A 318 7.75 -9.53 0.63
CA ILE A 318 7.26 -8.32 -0.01
C ILE A 318 5.90 -7.82 0.49
N ILE A 319 5.02 -8.69 1.01
CA ILE A 319 3.76 -8.32 1.66
C ILE A 319 4.04 -7.95 3.11
N ASN A 320 4.30 -8.92 3.99
CA ASN A 320 4.80 -8.71 5.36
C ASN A 320 4.06 -7.51 6.03
N ILE A 321 4.75 -6.47 6.51
CA ILE A 321 4.14 -5.29 7.16
C ILE A 321 3.16 -4.46 6.30
N ARG A 322 3.08 -4.69 4.98
CA ARG A 322 2.06 -4.07 4.10
C ARG A 322 0.68 -4.70 4.28
N SER A 323 0.59 -5.91 4.85
CA SER A 323 -0.69 -6.50 5.25
C SER A 323 -1.13 -5.98 6.61
N TYR A 324 -2.45 -5.90 6.83
CA TYR A 324 -2.99 -5.66 8.16
C TYR A 324 -2.82 -6.85 9.13
N GLY A 325 -2.47 -8.05 8.65
CA GLY A 325 -2.21 -9.20 9.51
C GLY A 325 -2.44 -10.57 8.87
N GLY A 326 -2.38 -11.61 9.69
CA GLY A 326 -2.43 -13.02 9.27
C GLY A 326 -3.80 -13.68 9.35
N ARG A 327 -4.89 -12.91 9.56
CA ARG A 327 -6.26 -13.44 9.58
C ARG A 327 -7.17 -12.70 8.61
N GLY A 328 -7.78 -13.42 7.67
CA GLY A 328 -8.64 -12.83 6.63
C GLY A 328 -9.82 -12.01 7.16
N GLY A 329 -10.39 -12.38 8.31
CA GLY A 329 -11.45 -11.60 8.95
C GLY A 329 -10.99 -10.23 9.46
N LEU A 330 -9.77 -10.11 10.01
CA LEU A 330 -9.20 -8.83 10.41
C LEU A 330 -8.91 -7.98 9.18
N VAL A 331 -8.18 -8.56 8.21
CA VAL A 331 -7.75 -7.86 6.99
C VAL A 331 -8.96 -7.35 6.20
N GLY A 332 -10.03 -8.15 6.08
CA GLY A 332 -11.27 -7.74 5.43
C GLY A 332 -11.95 -6.55 6.12
N ARG A 333 -12.02 -6.53 7.46
CA ARG A 333 -12.61 -5.40 8.19
C ARG A 333 -11.79 -4.12 8.06
N MET A 334 -10.45 -4.23 8.15
CA MET A 334 -9.55 -3.10 7.94
C MET A 334 -9.64 -2.56 6.51
N GLY A 335 -9.63 -3.45 5.51
CA GLY A 335 -9.81 -3.07 4.11
C GLY A 335 -11.16 -2.41 3.83
N ALA A 336 -12.25 -2.91 4.43
CA ALA A 336 -13.57 -2.30 4.32
C ALA A 336 -13.61 -0.90 4.96
N ALA A 337 -12.98 -0.73 6.13
CA ALA A 337 -12.84 0.56 6.78
C ALA A 337 -12.02 1.55 5.94
N TYR A 338 -10.94 1.08 5.31
CA TYR A 338 -10.12 1.87 4.39
C TYR A 338 -10.94 2.35 3.18
N VAL A 339 -11.66 1.44 2.51
CA VAL A 339 -12.52 1.78 1.36
C VAL A 339 -13.55 2.85 1.74
N ARG A 340 -14.20 2.71 2.90
CA ARG A 340 -15.13 3.72 3.41
C ARG A 340 -14.43 5.07 3.65
N GLY A 341 -13.29 5.09 4.34
CA GLY A 341 -12.56 6.31 4.66
C GLY A 341 -12.05 7.06 3.42
N ALA A 342 -11.55 6.34 2.41
CA ALA A 342 -11.09 6.94 1.15
C ALA A 342 -12.24 7.61 0.35
N SER A 343 -13.45 7.05 0.43
CA SER A 343 -14.63 7.55 -0.29
C SER A 343 -15.07 8.96 0.14
N ASP A 344 -14.69 9.41 1.35
CA ASP A 344 -15.02 10.75 1.87
C ASP A 344 -14.47 11.88 0.99
N PHE A 345 -13.37 11.63 0.28
CA PHE A 345 -12.75 12.56 -0.67
C PHE A 345 -12.82 12.06 -2.11
N GLY A 346 -13.75 11.14 -2.42
CA GLY A 346 -14.00 10.67 -3.78
C GLY A 346 -12.79 9.97 -4.40
N MET A 347 -11.94 9.39 -3.56
CA MET A 347 -10.77 8.65 -4.02
C MET A 347 -11.19 7.26 -4.48
N LEU A 348 -10.74 6.86 -5.67
CA LEU A 348 -10.91 5.51 -6.17
C LEU A 348 -9.89 4.60 -5.50
N THR A 349 -10.33 3.44 -5.02
CA THR A 349 -9.48 2.47 -4.31
C THR A 349 -9.35 1.17 -5.10
N THR A 350 -8.19 0.54 -4.98
CA THR A 350 -7.89 -0.74 -5.62
C THR A 350 -7.52 -1.79 -4.57
N LEU A 351 -8.34 -2.83 -4.41
CA LEU A 351 -7.95 -3.99 -3.58
C LEU A 351 -6.81 -4.75 -4.25
N LYS A 352 -5.77 -5.10 -3.49
CA LYS A 352 -4.65 -5.88 -4.03
C LYS A 352 -4.04 -6.85 -3.01
N HIS A 353 -3.40 -7.94 -3.44
CA HIS A 353 -3.22 -8.39 -4.84
C HIS A 353 -4.05 -9.67 -5.04
N PHE A 354 -4.98 -9.67 -5.99
CA PHE A 354 -5.97 -10.73 -6.15
C PHE A 354 -5.37 -11.96 -6.84
N PRO A 355 -5.63 -13.20 -6.37
CA PRO A 355 -6.57 -13.55 -5.29
C PRO A 355 -5.98 -13.54 -3.88
N GLY A 356 -4.66 -13.39 -3.74
CA GLY A 356 -3.97 -13.21 -2.46
C GLY A 356 -2.50 -13.55 -2.57
N HIS A 357 -1.64 -12.62 -2.17
CA HIS A 357 -0.16 -12.72 -2.26
C HIS A 357 0.49 -13.05 -0.90
N GLY A 358 -0.25 -12.98 0.20
CA GLY A 358 0.31 -13.04 1.55
C GLY A 358 0.90 -14.40 1.99
N ASN A 359 0.71 -15.48 1.21
CA ASN A 359 1.18 -16.83 1.54
C ASN A 359 2.35 -17.33 0.67
N VAL A 360 3.04 -16.46 -0.06
CA VAL A 360 4.19 -16.87 -0.88
C VAL A 360 5.51 -16.52 -0.20
N SER A 361 6.58 -17.26 -0.53
CA SER A 361 7.96 -16.98 -0.10
C SER A 361 8.82 -16.35 -1.20
N THR A 362 8.21 -16.08 -2.36
CA THR A 362 8.89 -15.61 -3.57
C THR A 362 8.43 -14.19 -3.91
N ASP A 363 9.37 -13.32 -4.29
CA ASP A 363 9.05 -11.97 -4.74
C ASP A 363 8.65 -11.97 -6.22
N THR A 364 7.40 -11.62 -6.51
CA THR A 364 6.86 -11.58 -7.89
C THR A 364 7.53 -10.55 -8.79
N HIS A 365 8.27 -9.59 -8.23
CA HIS A 365 9.09 -8.69 -9.03
C HIS A 365 10.29 -9.40 -9.66
N ALA A 366 10.75 -10.51 -9.07
CA ALA A 366 11.86 -11.33 -9.55
C ALA A 366 11.38 -12.49 -10.42
N GLU A 367 10.41 -13.27 -9.95
CA GLU A 367 9.91 -14.48 -10.63
C GLU A 367 8.48 -14.82 -10.20
N MET A 368 7.77 -15.68 -10.92
CA MET A 368 6.39 -16.02 -10.57
C MET A 368 6.30 -16.85 -9.28
N ALA A 369 5.51 -16.37 -8.33
CA ALA A 369 5.25 -17.09 -7.08
C ALA A 369 4.12 -18.11 -7.23
N THR A 370 4.09 -19.13 -6.36
CA THR A 370 3.02 -20.14 -6.32
C THR A 370 2.27 -20.08 -4.99
N VAL A 371 0.94 -20.00 -5.06
CA VAL A 371 0.03 -20.15 -3.93
C VAL A 371 -0.54 -21.57 -3.96
N THR A 372 -0.30 -22.30 -2.87
CA THR A 372 -0.78 -23.67 -2.66
C THR A 372 -1.99 -23.68 -1.72
N GLY A 373 -2.73 -24.79 -1.71
CA GLY A 373 -3.92 -24.97 -0.86
C GLY A 373 -5.18 -25.30 -1.65
N SER A 374 -6.17 -25.85 -0.97
CA SER A 374 -7.50 -26.14 -1.51
C SER A 374 -8.33 -24.87 -1.67
N ARG A 375 -9.37 -24.90 -2.52
CA ARG A 375 -10.31 -23.78 -2.66
C ARG A 375 -10.99 -23.43 -1.33
N GLU A 376 -11.27 -24.42 -0.49
CA GLU A 376 -11.85 -24.24 0.85
C GLU A 376 -10.90 -23.55 1.82
N GLU A 377 -9.59 -23.82 1.72
CA GLU A 377 -8.57 -23.11 2.49
C GLU A 377 -8.49 -21.66 2.03
N LEU A 378 -8.29 -21.43 0.72
CA LEU A 378 -8.22 -20.08 0.15
C LEU A 378 -9.48 -19.25 0.44
N ALA A 379 -10.65 -19.89 0.45
CA ALA A 379 -11.93 -19.28 0.85
C ALA A 379 -11.94 -18.73 2.28
N ARG A 380 -11.19 -19.35 3.20
CA ARG A 380 -11.08 -18.96 4.62
C ARG A 380 -9.92 -17.99 4.88
N THR A 381 -8.92 -17.96 4.00
CA THR A 381 -7.72 -17.13 4.09
C THR A 381 -7.71 -16.04 3.02
N GLU A 382 -7.08 -16.26 1.86
CA GLU A 382 -6.79 -15.29 0.80
C GLU A 382 -8.04 -14.57 0.29
N LEU A 383 -9.14 -15.30 0.06
CA LEU A 383 -10.37 -14.77 -0.51
C LEU A 383 -11.29 -14.14 0.55
N LYS A 384 -11.05 -14.40 1.84
CA LYS A 384 -11.92 -13.92 2.92
C LYS A 384 -11.99 -12.39 2.99
N PRO A 385 -10.87 -11.63 2.86
CA PRO A 385 -10.92 -10.18 2.80
C PRO A 385 -11.80 -9.64 1.67
N TYR A 386 -11.65 -10.18 0.46
CA TYR A 386 -12.44 -9.76 -0.70
C TYR A 386 -13.93 -9.95 -0.47
N ARG A 387 -14.36 -11.13 0.02
CA ARG A 387 -15.77 -11.38 0.37
C ARG A 387 -16.30 -10.39 1.40
N VAL A 388 -15.58 -10.20 2.51
CA VAL A 388 -15.97 -9.26 3.58
C VAL A 388 -16.15 -7.83 3.05
N ILE A 389 -15.28 -7.39 2.13
CA ILE A 389 -15.34 -6.05 1.56
C ILE A 389 -16.48 -5.93 0.53
N LEU A 390 -16.63 -6.89 -0.39
CA LEU A 390 -17.65 -6.86 -1.45
C LEU A 390 -19.08 -7.07 -0.92
N GLU A 391 -19.23 -7.65 0.28
CA GLU A 391 -20.49 -7.70 1.03
C GLU A 391 -20.94 -6.31 1.53
N GLN A 392 -20.04 -5.32 1.65
CA GLN A 392 -20.36 -3.96 2.10
C GLN A 392 -21.03 -3.14 0.98
N LYS A 393 -22.35 -3.25 0.82
CA LYS A 393 -23.07 -2.56 -0.27
C LYS A 393 -23.07 -1.03 -0.21
N ALA A 394 -22.78 -0.43 0.94
CA ALA A 394 -22.80 1.03 1.10
C ALA A 394 -21.64 1.73 0.38
N VAL A 395 -20.45 1.12 0.36
CA VAL A 395 -19.25 1.64 -0.34
C VAL A 395 -18.48 0.44 -0.85
N GLN A 396 -18.24 0.41 -2.16
CA GLN A 396 -17.49 -0.65 -2.85
C GLN A 396 -16.13 -0.10 -3.30
N PRO A 397 -15.09 -0.95 -3.37
CA PRO A 397 -13.85 -0.55 -4.02
C PRO A 397 -14.10 -0.32 -5.51
N THR A 398 -13.46 0.69 -6.10
CA THR A 398 -13.56 0.95 -7.53
C THR A 398 -12.88 -0.14 -8.34
N ALA A 399 -11.75 -0.66 -7.86
CA ALA A 399 -10.90 -1.56 -8.60
C ALA A 399 -10.41 -2.76 -7.77
N VAL A 400 -10.02 -3.83 -8.46
CA VAL A 400 -9.27 -4.97 -7.94
C VAL A 400 -8.07 -5.21 -8.84
N MET A 401 -6.89 -5.36 -8.25
CA MET A 401 -5.65 -5.64 -8.98
C MET A 401 -5.35 -7.13 -8.99
N GLY A 402 -5.19 -7.73 -10.17
CA GLY A 402 -4.74 -9.11 -10.33
C GLY A 402 -3.24 -9.26 -10.11
N ALA A 403 -2.82 -10.32 -9.43
CA ALA A 403 -1.44 -10.62 -9.10
C ALA A 403 -0.75 -11.55 -10.12
N HIS A 404 0.56 -11.39 -10.30
CA HIS A 404 1.37 -12.28 -11.16
C HIS A 404 1.90 -13.50 -10.38
N LEU A 405 0.98 -14.28 -9.82
CA LEU A 405 1.26 -15.53 -9.09
C LEU A 405 0.38 -16.65 -9.61
N TRP A 406 0.85 -17.89 -9.55
CA TRP A 406 0.07 -19.07 -9.90
C TRP A 406 -0.71 -19.59 -8.69
N VAL A 407 -1.99 -19.95 -8.88
CA VAL A 407 -2.83 -20.53 -7.83
C VAL A 407 -3.29 -21.92 -8.23
N GLN A 408 -2.65 -22.94 -7.65
CA GLN A 408 -2.84 -24.34 -8.03
C GLN A 408 -4.29 -24.83 -7.87
N ALA A 409 -5.07 -24.21 -6.99
CA ALA A 409 -6.47 -24.55 -6.76
C ALA A 409 -7.40 -24.18 -7.94
N PHE A 410 -6.94 -23.30 -8.84
CA PHE A 410 -7.74 -22.77 -9.96
C PHE A 410 -7.21 -23.20 -11.31
N ASP A 411 -5.89 -23.38 -11.46
CA ASP A 411 -5.26 -23.79 -12.72
C ASP A 411 -4.25 -24.91 -12.49
N GLU A 412 -4.33 -25.98 -13.29
CA GLU A 412 -3.38 -27.10 -13.28
C GLU A 412 -1.99 -26.69 -13.79
N ASP A 413 -1.95 -25.84 -14.82
CA ASP A 413 -0.72 -25.30 -15.39
C ASP A 413 -0.34 -23.98 -14.70
N PRO A 414 0.97 -23.65 -14.63
CA PRO A 414 1.49 -22.44 -13.99
C PRO A 414 1.15 -21.16 -14.77
N THR A 415 -0.12 -20.77 -14.71
CA THR A 415 -0.65 -19.54 -15.29
C THR A 415 -0.76 -18.46 -14.22
N PRO A 416 -0.19 -17.25 -14.44
CA PRO A 416 -0.38 -16.12 -13.55
C PRO A 416 -1.87 -15.83 -13.35
N ALA A 417 -2.30 -15.50 -12.13
CA ALA A 417 -3.68 -15.17 -11.81
C ALA A 417 -4.22 -14.02 -12.68
N THR A 418 -3.38 -13.02 -13.00
CA THR A 418 -3.70 -11.95 -13.96
C THR A 418 -4.07 -12.45 -15.38
N PHE A 419 -3.64 -13.65 -15.75
CA PHE A 419 -3.84 -14.29 -17.06
C PHE A 419 -4.76 -15.53 -17.00
N SER A 420 -5.34 -15.81 -15.84
CA SER A 420 -6.20 -16.96 -15.60
C SER A 420 -7.67 -16.59 -15.73
N GLN A 421 -8.38 -17.29 -16.63
CA GLN A 421 -9.82 -17.17 -16.76
C GLN A 421 -10.53 -17.68 -15.49
N ASN A 422 -10.07 -18.79 -14.92
CA ASN A 422 -10.62 -19.38 -13.70
C ASN A 422 -10.55 -18.40 -12.51
N VAL A 423 -9.52 -17.56 -12.47
CA VAL A 423 -9.32 -16.58 -11.39
C VAL A 423 -9.99 -15.24 -11.68
N LEU A 424 -9.69 -14.57 -12.80
CA LEU A 424 -10.23 -13.22 -13.05
C LEU A 424 -11.68 -13.22 -13.52
N ARG A 425 -12.09 -14.17 -14.35
CA ARG A 425 -13.47 -14.21 -14.85
C ARG A 425 -14.34 -14.99 -13.88
N ASP A 426 -14.09 -16.28 -13.75
CA ASP A 426 -15.01 -17.20 -13.11
C ASP A 426 -15.07 -16.94 -11.59
N LEU A 427 -13.93 -16.72 -10.93
CA LEU A 427 -13.92 -16.40 -9.50
C LEU A 427 -14.25 -14.92 -9.22
N LEU A 428 -13.52 -13.96 -9.79
CA LEU A 428 -13.71 -12.55 -9.41
C LEU A 428 -14.99 -11.91 -9.99
N ARG A 429 -15.25 -12.07 -11.30
CA ARG A 429 -16.42 -11.46 -11.93
C ARG A 429 -17.69 -12.23 -11.60
N GLU A 430 -17.67 -13.56 -11.71
CA GLU A 430 -18.87 -14.38 -11.62
C GLU A 430 -19.17 -14.80 -10.17
N GLU A 431 -18.27 -15.54 -9.51
CA GLU A 431 -18.51 -16.05 -8.15
C GLU A 431 -18.58 -14.93 -7.10
N LEU A 432 -17.62 -13.99 -7.12
CA LEU A 432 -17.58 -12.86 -6.18
C LEU A 432 -18.44 -11.67 -6.63
N GLY A 433 -18.93 -11.67 -7.87
CA GLY A 433 -19.83 -10.64 -8.39
C GLY A 433 -19.20 -9.24 -8.52
N PHE A 434 -17.89 -9.14 -8.73
CA PHE A 434 -17.22 -7.84 -8.78
C PHE A 434 -17.44 -7.11 -10.13
N GLY A 435 -18.22 -6.02 -10.08
CA GLY A 435 -18.58 -5.21 -11.26
C GLY A 435 -17.67 -4.01 -11.56
N GLY A 436 -16.65 -3.74 -10.74
CA GLY A 436 -15.75 -2.58 -10.87
C GLY A 436 -14.64 -2.78 -11.91
N LEU A 437 -13.54 -2.03 -11.78
CA LEU A 437 -12.38 -2.15 -12.67
C LEU A 437 -11.48 -3.32 -12.26
N VAL A 438 -11.12 -4.19 -13.20
CA VAL A 438 -10.03 -5.15 -12.98
C VAL A 438 -8.77 -4.60 -13.61
N VAL A 439 -7.73 -4.45 -12.80
CA VAL A 439 -6.47 -3.84 -13.19
C VAL A 439 -5.37 -4.90 -13.09
N THR A 440 -4.44 -4.97 -14.04
CA THR A 440 -3.27 -5.84 -13.89
C THR A 440 -2.31 -5.26 -12.85
N ASP A 441 -1.46 -6.07 -12.21
CA ASP A 441 -0.21 -5.55 -11.65
C ASP A 441 0.78 -5.19 -12.79
N ASP A 442 1.95 -4.61 -12.48
CA ASP A 442 2.91 -4.11 -13.48
C ASP A 442 3.32 -5.23 -14.45
N VAL A 443 2.98 -5.09 -15.74
CA VAL A 443 3.28 -6.13 -16.74
C VAL A 443 4.77 -6.22 -17.10
N LYS A 444 5.65 -5.41 -16.51
CA LYS A 444 7.11 -5.49 -16.64
C LYS A 444 7.78 -6.32 -15.56
N MET A 445 7.03 -6.76 -14.53
CA MET A 445 7.59 -7.57 -13.44
C MET A 445 8.19 -8.88 -13.95
N GLY A 446 9.23 -9.38 -13.27
CA GLY A 446 9.96 -10.59 -13.65
C GLY A 446 9.06 -11.80 -13.86
N ALA A 447 7.99 -11.94 -13.05
CA ALA A 447 6.99 -12.99 -13.20
C ALA A 447 6.32 -13.08 -14.59
N LEU A 448 6.35 -12.01 -15.38
CA LEU A 448 5.80 -11.99 -16.74
C LEU A 448 6.83 -11.67 -17.82
N ARG A 449 7.82 -10.84 -17.51
CA ARG A 449 8.73 -10.22 -18.49
C ARG A 449 9.45 -11.23 -19.37
N ASP A 450 9.91 -12.32 -18.78
CA ASP A 450 10.84 -13.24 -19.43
C ASP A 450 10.11 -14.38 -20.18
N ASP A 451 8.88 -14.70 -19.77
CA ASP A 451 8.10 -15.84 -20.30
C ASP A 451 6.95 -15.44 -21.24
N TYR A 452 6.55 -14.16 -21.27
CA TYR A 452 5.39 -13.71 -22.04
C TYR A 452 5.72 -12.59 -23.04
N SER A 453 5.28 -12.79 -24.28
CA SER A 453 5.39 -11.77 -25.32
C SER A 453 4.57 -10.51 -24.99
N LEU A 454 4.91 -9.37 -25.60
CA LEU A 454 4.11 -8.14 -25.46
C LEU A 454 2.63 -8.39 -25.74
N ARG A 455 2.31 -9.20 -26.77
CA ARG A 455 0.93 -9.54 -27.14
C ARG A 455 0.22 -10.25 -25.99
N GLU A 456 0.85 -11.26 -25.40
CA GLU A 456 0.26 -11.97 -24.26
C GLU A 456 0.07 -11.03 -23.08
N ARG A 457 1.07 -10.19 -22.77
CA ARG A 457 1.03 -9.24 -21.66
C ARG A 457 -0.07 -8.20 -21.76
N VAL A 458 -0.50 -7.80 -22.96
CA VAL A 458 -1.52 -6.74 -23.14
C VAL A 458 -2.87 -7.24 -23.64
N VAL A 459 -2.93 -8.32 -24.43
CA VAL A 459 -4.20 -8.83 -25.00
C VAL A 459 -4.84 -9.85 -24.09
N ARG A 460 -4.06 -10.80 -23.55
CA ARG A 460 -4.59 -11.90 -22.73
C ARG A 460 -5.37 -11.41 -21.51
N PRO A 461 -4.87 -10.48 -20.67
CA PRO A 461 -5.65 -10.02 -19.52
C PRO A 461 -6.96 -9.34 -19.94
N LEU A 462 -6.95 -8.56 -21.03
CA LEU A 462 -8.16 -7.90 -21.54
C LEU A 462 -9.20 -8.91 -22.05
N SER A 463 -8.77 -10.00 -22.69
CA SER A 463 -9.68 -11.05 -23.19
C SER A 463 -10.34 -11.90 -22.10
N ILE A 464 -9.92 -11.77 -20.85
CA ILE A 464 -10.43 -12.57 -19.72
C ILE A 464 -11.00 -11.71 -18.59
N GLY A 465 -11.31 -10.44 -18.88
CA GLY A 465 -12.08 -9.58 -17.98
C GLY A 465 -11.29 -8.51 -17.22
N ALA A 466 -9.99 -8.33 -17.51
CA ALA A 466 -9.28 -7.11 -17.11
C ALA A 466 -9.75 -5.90 -17.93
N ASP A 467 -9.82 -4.74 -17.30
CA ASP A 467 -10.18 -3.47 -17.93
C ASP A 467 -8.96 -2.56 -18.13
N VAL A 468 -7.95 -2.64 -17.27
CA VAL A 468 -6.78 -1.74 -17.32
C VAL A 468 -5.48 -2.53 -17.22
N VAL A 469 -4.55 -2.27 -18.13
CA VAL A 469 -3.20 -2.82 -18.13
C VAL A 469 -2.22 -1.77 -17.60
N LEU A 470 -1.52 -2.11 -16.51
CA LEU A 470 -0.50 -1.25 -15.91
C LEU A 470 0.83 -1.37 -16.63
N THR A 471 1.40 -0.20 -16.92
CA THR A 471 2.81 0.07 -17.20
C THR A 471 3.45 -0.73 -18.34
N PRO A 472 2.81 -0.86 -19.53
CA PRO A 472 3.50 -1.44 -20.67
C PRO A 472 4.70 -0.58 -21.09
N GLU A 473 5.75 -1.21 -21.60
CA GLU A 473 7.00 -0.51 -21.97
C GLU A 473 6.82 0.55 -23.06
N ASN A 474 5.94 0.26 -24.04
CA ASN A 474 5.70 1.13 -25.18
C ASN A 474 4.19 1.20 -25.49
N LEU A 475 3.58 2.35 -25.19
CA LEU A 475 2.15 2.57 -25.40
C LEU A 475 1.73 2.35 -26.86
N GLY A 476 2.48 2.91 -27.82
CA GLY A 476 2.13 2.81 -29.24
C GLY A 476 2.12 1.36 -29.73
N ALA A 477 3.10 0.56 -29.31
CA ALA A 477 3.16 -0.87 -29.62
C ALA A 477 2.01 -1.64 -28.95
N ALA A 478 1.72 -1.35 -27.67
CA ALA A 478 0.62 -1.98 -26.93
C ALA A 478 -0.75 -1.67 -27.57
N VAL A 479 -1.03 -0.39 -27.87
CA VAL A 479 -2.26 0.06 -28.53
C VAL A 479 -2.44 -0.60 -29.89
N ASN A 480 -1.38 -0.64 -30.70
CA ASN A 480 -1.43 -1.30 -32.01
C ASN A 480 -1.70 -2.80 -31.89
N THR A 481 -1.09 -3.46 -30.90
CA THR A 481 -1.23 -4.90 -30.68
C THR A 481 -2.66 -5.26 -30.26
N VAL A 482 -3.27 -4.53 -29.32
CA VAL A 482 -4.66 -4.74 -28.92
C VAL A 482 -5.62 -4.37 -30.05
N THR A 483 -5.38 -3.26 -30.75
CA THR A 483 -6.21 -2.86 -31.91
C THR A 483 -6.22 -3.93 -33.00
N ALA A 484 -5.06 -4.54 -33.29
CA ALA A 484 -4.96 -5.64 -34.23
C ALA A 484 -5.76 -6.86 -33.75
N ALA A 485 -5.62 -7.24 -32.46
CA ALA A 485 -6.36 -8.36 -31.88
C ALA A 485 -7.88 -8.19 -32.00
N VAL A 486 -8.41 -6.98 -31.80
CA VAL A 486 -9.85 -6.69 -32.01
C VAL A 486 -10.24 -6.84 -33.49
N ARG A 487 -9.45 -6.29 -34.41
CA ARG A 487 -9.74 -6.37 -35.85
C ARG A 487 -9.68 -7.80 -36.38
N GLU A 488 -8.83 -8.63 -35.79
CA GLU A 488 -8.68 -10.04 -36.13
C GLU A 488 -9.69 -10.95 -35.40
N GLY A 489 -10.58 -10.39 -34.56
CA GLY A 489 -11.59 -11.14 -33.81
C GLY A 489 -11.04 -11.97 -32.64
N ARG A 490 -9.79 -11.72 -32.22
CA ARG A 490 -9.18 -12.39 -31.06
C ARG A 490 -9.53 -11.74 -29.72
N LEU A 491 -9.96 -10.48 -29.76
CA LEU A 491 -10.54 -9.77 -28.63
C LEU A 491 -11.91 -9.24 -29.05
N ASP A 492 -12.95 -9.55 -28.28
CA ASP A 492 -14.29 -9.10 -28.62
C ASP A 492 -14.41 -7.58 -28.50
N ARG A 493 -15.08 -6.96 -29.47
CA ARG A 493 -15.19 -5.50 -29.54
C ARG A 493 -16.15 -4.95 -28.48
N GLU A 494 -17.22 -5.67 -28.17
CA GLU A 494 -18.17 -5.23 -27.16
C GLU A 494 -17.61 -5.41 -25.75
N GLU A 495 -16.90 -6.51 -25.48
CA GLU A 495 -16.15 -6.69 -24.22
C GLU A 495 -15.15 -5.53 -24.02
N LEU A 496 -14.39 -5.16 -25.06
CA LEU A 496 -13.49 -4.00 -25.00
C LEU A 496 -14.26 -2.70 -24.76
N ASN A 497 -15.38 -2.46 -25.47
CA ASN A 497 -16.19 -1.26 -25.27
C ASN A 497 -16.72 -1.18 -23.82
N ASP A 498 -17.08 -2.31 -23.22
CA ASP A 498 -17.54 -2.37 -21.83
C ASP A 498 -16.44 -2.02 -20.85
N SER A 499 -15.20 -2.51 -21.08
CA SER A 499 -14.04 -2.07 -20.30
C SER A 499 -13.81 -0.55 -20.38
N VAL A 500 -13.90 0.02 -21.60
CA VAL A 500 -13.78 1.47 -21.78
C VAL A 500 -14.89 2.22 -21.04
N ARG A 501 -16.14 1.74 -21.09
CA ARG A 501 -17.26 2.33 -20.34
C ARG A 501 -17.00 2.31 -18.83
N ARG A 502 -16.49 1.20 -18.27
CA ARG A 502 -16.12 1.15 -16.84
C ARG A 502 -15.03 2.16 -16.51
N VAL A 503 -13.99 2.26 -17.34
CA VAL A 503 -12.91 3.24 -17.17
C VAL A 503 -13.46 4.68 -17.16
N LEU A 504 -14.29 5.03 -18.13
CA LEU A 504 -14.89 6.36 -18.20
C LEU A 504 -15.85 6.62 -17.02
N ARG A 505 -16.65 5.63 -16.61
CA ARG A 505 -17.51 5.76 -15.42
C ARG A 505 -16.69 6.02 -14.15
N ALA A 506 -15.60 5.29 -13.93
CA ALA A 506 -14.72 5.52 -12.79
C ALA A 506 -14.08 6.92 -12.83
N LYS A 507 -13.70 7.44 -14.02
CA LYS A 507 -13.25 8.84 -14.18
C LYS A 507 -14.34 9.83 -13.81
N ALA A 508 -15.60 9.53 -14.14
CA ALA A 508 -16.73 10.37 -13.79
C ALA A 508 -17.00 10.34 -12.28
N GLU A 509 -16.93 9.17 -11.64
CA GLU A 509 -17.05 8.96 -10.18
C GLU A 509 -15.99 9.76 -9.41
N ALA A 510 -14.77 9.83 -9.92
CA ALA A 510 -13.69 10.67 -9.38
C ALA A 510 -13.90 12.19 -9.64
N GLY A 511 -15.01 12.59 -10.26
CA GLY A 511 -15.37 13.98 -10.54
C GLY A 511 -14.61 14.63 -11.71
N LEU A 512 -13.81 13.88 -12.46
CA LEU A 512 -12.88 14.43 -13.46
C LEU A 512 -13.57 15.09 -14.66
N HIS A 513 -14.82 14.70 -14.93
CA HIS A 513 -15.69 15.32 -15.94
C HIS A 513 -16.15 16.75 -15.57
N ARG A 514 -16.02 17.14 -14.30
CA ARG A 514 -16.37 18.47 -13.78
C ARG A 514 -15.13 19.27 -13.43
N GLN A 515 -14.26 18.67 -12.62
CA GLN A 515 -13.01 19.28 -12.16
C GLN A 515 -11.88 18.27 -12.28
N ARG A 516 -11.06 18.46 -13.34
CA ARG A 516 -9.94 17.57 -13.64
C ARG A 516 -8.65 17.95 -12.93
N VAL A 517 -8.48 19.22 -12.54
CA VAL A 517 -7.28 19.74 -11.87
C VAL A 517 -7.67 20.26 -10.48
N PRO A 518 -7.02 19.79 -9.40
CA PRO A 518 -7.25 20.33 -8.06
C PRO A 518 -6.68 21.75 -7.94
N PRO A 519 -7.29 22.65 -7.15
CA PRO A 519 -6.79 24.01 -6.98
C PRO A 519 -5.47 24.02 -6.21
N ARG A 520 -4.50 24.81 -6.68
CA ARG A 520 -3.18 24.93 -6.06
C ARG A 520 -3.23 25.41 -4.60
N GLU A 521 -4.16 26.29 -4.28
CA GLU A 521 -4.38 26.80 -2.92
C GLU A 521 -4.69 25.70 -1.88
N VAL A 522 -5.26 24.57 -2.31
CA VAL A 522 -5.53 23.44 -1.42
C VAL A 522 -4.23 22.71 -1.06
N LEU A 523 -3.35 22.53 -2.04
CA LEU A 523 -2.01 21.95 -1.81
C LEU A 523 -1.18 22.83 -0.86
N ASP A 524 -1.16 24.14 -1.12
CA ASP A 524 -0.39 25.08 -0.29
C ASP A 524 -0.91 25.06 1.15
N HIS A 525 -2.24 25.05 1.34
CA HIS A 525 -2.87 24.95 2.66
C HIS A 525 -2.49 23.66 3.42
N LEU A 526 -2.44 22.51 2.73
CA LEU A 526 -2.03 21.24 3.34
C LEU A 526 -0.53 21.20 3.66
N SER A 527 0.30 21.84 2.84
CA SER A 527 1.75 21.86 3.00
C SER A 527 2.21 22.73 4.19
N GLU A 528 1.47 23.81 4.50
CA GLU A 528 1.77 24.72 5.61
C GLU A 528 1.43 24.11 6.99
N GLN A 529 0.48 23.18 7.03
CA GLN A 529 -0.05 22.58 8.26
C GLN A 529 -0.14 21.06 8.08
N PRO A 530 0.95 20.30 8.27
CA PRO A 530 0.89 18.84 8.24
C PRO A 530 0.05 18.34 9.43
N ARG A 531 -1.23 18.17 9.18
CA ARG A 531 -2.24 17.86 10.20
C ARG A 531 -2.24 16.38 10.56
N GLY A 532 -1.71 15.50 9.70
CA GLY A 532 -1.73 14.06 9.92
C GLY A 532 -0.74 13.52 10.96
N GLN A 533 0.23 14.32 11.43
CA GLN A 533 1.24 13.85 12.39
C GLN A 533 0.61 13.32 13.69
N ALA A 534 -0.41 14.00 14.22
CA ALA A 534 -1.11 13.54 15.42
C ALA A 534 -1.78 12.16 15.23
N LEU A 535 -2.29 11.87 14.02
CA LEU A 535 -2.82 10.56 13.67
C LEU A 535 -1.70 9.52 13.57
N ALA A 536 -0.56 9.87 12.96
CA ALA A 536 0.60 8.98 12.88
C ALA A 536 1.12 8.61 14.28
N ASP A 537 1.26 9.61 15.17
CA ASP A 537 1.67 9.42 16.56
C ASP A 537 0.65 8.53 17.31
N SER A 538 -0.66 8.80 17.17
CA SER A 538 -1.71 8.01 17.83
C SER A 538 -1.75 6.55 17.37
N ILE A 539 -1.54 6.30 16.07
CA ILE A 539 -1.44 4.94 15.54
C ILE A 539 -0.18 4.26 16.07
N ALA A 540 0.95 4.95 16.08
CA ALA A 540 2.21 4.41 16.59
C ALA A 540 2.06 4.00 18.06
N ASP A 541 1.59 4.91 18.92
CA ASP A 541 1.36 4.66 20.35
C ASP A 541 0.41 3.48 20.59
N ALA A 542 -0.67 3.39 19.80
CA ALA A 542 -1.64 2.30 19.91
C ALA A 542 -1.15 0.96 19.34
N SER A 543 -0.07 0.97 18.54
CA SER A 543 0.41 -0.22 17.81
C SER A 543 1.54 -0.95 18.51
N ILE A 544 2.37 -0.28 19.32
CA ILE A 544 3.55 -0.90 19.93
C ILE A 544 3.11 -2.11 20.76
N THR A 545 3.70 -3.26 20.44
CA THR A 545 3.35 -4.56 21.02
C THR A 545 4.52 -5.09 21.83
N LEU A 546 4.36 -5.15 23.15
CA LEU A 546 5.33 -5.78 24.06
C LEU A 546 4.98 -7.26 24.21
N LEU A 547 5.89 -8.17 23.91
CA LEU A 547 5.64 -9.63 23.98
C LEU A 547 6.11 -10.22 25.31
N GLU A 548 7.31 -9.83 25.71
CA GLU A 548 7.96 -10.21 26.95
C GLU A 548 8.58 -8.98 27.59
N THR A 549 8.67 -9.01 28.92
CA THR A 549 9.28 -7.95 29.72
C THR A 549 10.50 -8.53 30.42
N ALA A 550 11.51 -7.70 30.63
CA ALA A 550 12.72 -8.04 31.35
C ALA A 550 12.83 -7.15 32.61
N PRO A 551 13.51 -7.61 33.68
CA PRO A 551 13.77 -6.78 34.87
C PRO A 551 14.46 -5.44 34.56
N ALA A 552 15.12 -5.35 33.42
CA ALA A 552 15.76 -4.13 32.90
C ALA A 552 14.79 -3.05 32.43
N LEU A 553 13.48 -3.32 32.31
CA LEU A 553 12.46 -2.35 31.89
C LEU A 553 11.56 -1.95 33.08
N PRO A 554 11.09 -0.69 33.16
CA PRO A 554 11.41 0.42 32.25
C PRO A 554 12.79 1.03 32.50
N LEU A 555 13.36 1.63 31.47
CA LEU A 555 14.59 2.43 31.54
C LEU A 555 14.29 3.80 32.17
N ASP A 556 15.12 4.23 33.10
CA ASP A 556 15.08 5.55 33.72
C ASP A 556 16.39 6.33 33.50
N GLU A 557 16.44 7.59 33.95
CA GLU A 557 17.63 8.44 33.80
C GLU A 557 18.87 7.89 34.52
N GLY A 558 18.70 7.02 35.52
CA GLY A 558 19.79 6.38 36.27
C GLY A 558 20.33 5.11 35.61
N SER A 559 19.59 4.55 34.65
CA SER A 559 19.91 3.31 33.97
C SER A 559 21.23 3.39 33.21
N ASN A 560 21.89 2.25 33.05
CA ASN A 560 23.13 2.10 32.29
C ASN A 560 22.91 1.12 31.14
N ALA A 561 22.12 1.51 30.13
CA ALA A 561 21.88 0.68 28.97
C ALA A 561 22.91 0.94 27.85
N ALA A 562 23.17 -0.08 27.03
CA ALA A 562 23.82 0.07 25.73
C ALA A 562 22.76 0.00 24.62
N LEU A 563 22.74 0.98 23.72
CA LEU A 563 21.87 1.00 22.54
C LEU A 563 22.65 0.54 21.31
N ILE A 564 22.29 -0.61 20.76
CA ILE A 564 22.87 -1.17 19.54
C ILE A 564 21.81 -1.16 18.45
N GLN A 565 22.06 -0.43 17.37
CA GLN A 565 21.11 -0.28 16.26
C GLN A 565 21.67 -0.90 14.98
N LEU A 566 20.94 -1.83 14.37
CA LEU A 566 21.32 -2.46 13.11
C LEU A 566 20.26 -2.17 12.05
N SER A 567 20.69 -1.69 10.89
CA SER A 567 19.86 -1.54 9.70
C SER A 567 20.23 -2.58 8.67
N ASN A 568 19.21 -3.12 8.01
CA ASN A 568 19.37 -4.00 6.86
C ASN A 568 19.38 -3.20 5.53
N TYR A 569 19.60 -1.89 5.57
CA TYR A 569 19.58 -1.00 4.41
C TYR A 569 20.61 0.12 4.58
N GLU A 570 21.49 0.29 3.60
CA GLU A 570 22.59 1.25 3.60
C GLU A 570 22.15 2.65 3.13
N GLY A 571 22.65 3.71 3.79
CA GLY A 571 22.56 5.09 3.31
C GLY A 571 21.15 5.65 3.14
N ALA A 572 20.21 5.25 4.00
CA ALA A 572 18.84 5.80 4.00
C ALA A 572 18.67 6.88 5.07
N GLU A 573 18.56 8.14 4.65
CA GLU A 573 18.33 9.29 5.55
C GLU A 573 17.15 9.10 6.51
N SER A 574 16.09 8.40 6.06
CA SER A 574 14.93 8.10 6.90
C SER A 574 15.25 7.15 8.05
N ILE A 575 16.15 6.19 7.82
CA ILE A 575 16.60 5.23 8.85
C ILE A 575 17.60 5.91 9.77
N ASP A 576 18.51 6.72 9.22
CA ASP A 576 19.45 7.51 10.02
C ASP A 576 18.70 8.41 11.01
N ALA A 577 17.68 9.13 10.54
CA ALA A 577 16.84 9.97 11.38
C ALA A 577 16.03 9.17 12.41
N ALA A 578 15.58 7.96 12.06
CA ALA A 578 14.93 7.05 12.99
C ALA A 578 15.91 6.59 14.09
N MET A 579 17.13 6.23 13.73
CA MET A 579 18.19 5.84 14.68
C MET A 579 18.59 6.98 15.59
N ASP A 580 18.76 8.19 15.04
CA ASP A 580 19.09 9.40 15.79
C ASP A 580 17.96 9.73 16.77
N THR A 581 16.71 9.70 16.31
CA THR A 581 15.54 9.95 17.17
C THR A 581 15.46 8.96 18.33
N LEU A 582 15.75 7.66 18.09
CA LEU A 582 15.72 6.66 19.16
C LEU A 582 16.81 6.96 20.20
N ALA A 583 18.03 7.22 19.75
CA ALA A 583 19.17 7.52 20.61
C ALA A 583 18.92 8.78 21.46
N GLU A 584 18.46 9.86 20.83
CA GLU A 584 18.12 11.12 21.52
C GLU A 584 17.03 10.92 22.58
N ARG A 585 16.02 10.08 22.29
CA ARG A 585 14.89 9.85 23.20
C ARG A 585 15.21 8.92 24.35
N LEU A 586 16.20 8.05 24.19
CA LEU A 586 16.67 7.16 25.25
C LEU A 586 17.79 7.76 26.09
N ALA A 587 18.47 8.82 25.64
CA ALA A 587 19.40 9.55 26.48
C ALA A 587 18.69 10.20 27.71
N PRO A 588 19.33 10.21 28.90
CA PRO A 588 20.65 9.68 29.23
C PRO A 588 20.68 8.20 29.65
N ALA A 589 19.56 7.47 29.60
CA ALA A 589 19.45 6.08 30.05
C ALA A 589 20.38 5.13 29.27
N THR A 590 20.71 5.48 28.02
CA THR A 590 21.69 4.77 27.18
C THR A 590 23.04 5.49 27.20
N ARG A 591 24.06 4.88 27.82
CA ARG A 591 25.41 5.50 27.96
C ARG A 591 26.31 5.26 26.76
N ASP A 592 26.17 4.10 26.14
CA ASP A 592 26.84 3.74 24.89
C ASP A 592 25.78 3.61 23.78
N THR A 593 26.02 4.22 22.64
CA THR A 593 25.17 4.10 21.45
C THR A 593 26.02 3.80 20.23
N MET A 594 25.68 2.72 19.53
CA MET A 594 26.38 2.28 18.33
C MET A 594 25.35 1.93 17.24
N ARG A 595 25.66 2.27 15.99
CA ARG A 595 24.79 1.99 14.84
C ARG A 595 25.58 1.43 13.67
N PHE A 596 24.97 0.51 12.95
CA PHE A 596 25.54 -0.12 11.76
C PHE A 596 24.45 -0.28 10.69
N ASP A 597 24.68 0.27 9.50
CA ASP A 597 23.84 0.06 8.32
C ASP A 597 24.48 -0.91 7.31
N ASN A 598 25.71 -1.35 7.60
CA ASN A 598 26.50 -2.32 6.87
C ASN A 598 27.05 -3.40 7.84
N ALA A 599 27.94 -4.26 7.32
CA ALA A 599 28.64 -5.27 8.11
C ALA A 599 29.58 -4.62 9.14
N PRO A 600 29.40 -4.89 10.46
CA PRO A 600 30.34 -4.47 11.49
C PRO A 600 31.73 -5.09 11.24
N THR A 601 32.79 -4.35 11.53
CA THR A 601 34.14 -4.91 11.53
C THR A 601 34.40 -5.70 12.81
N ALA A 602 35.42 -6.56 12.84
CA ALA A 602 35.80 -7.29 14.06
C ALA A 602 36.11 -6.35 15.25
N ALA A 603 36.63 -5.14 14.98
CA ALA A 603 36.87 -4.14 16.03
C ALA A 603 35.56 -3.54 16.55
N ASP A 604 34.59 -3.32 15.67
CA ASP A 604 33.24 -2.87 16.04
C ASP A 604 32.54 -3.93 16.89
N GLU A 605 32.61 -5.21 16.48
CA GLU A 605 32.06 -6.33 17.25
C GLU A 605 32.67 -6.40 18.65
N GLU A 606 33.99 -6.30 18.78
CA GLU A 606 34.67 -6.27 20.09
C GLU A 606 34.17 -5.10 20.95
N GLN A 607 34.02 -3.92 20.35
CA GLN A 607 33.53 -2.73 21.04
C GLN A 607 32.08 -2.89 21.52
N VAL A 608 31.19 -3.41 20.67
CA VAL A 608 29.78 -3.68 20.99
C VAL A 608 29.68 -4.68 22.15
N LEU A 609 30.40 -5.80 22.06
CA LEU A 609 30.39 -6.84 23.09
C LEU A 609 30.96 -6.34 24.42
N LYS A 610 31.94 -5.43 24.37
CA LYS A 610 32.49 -4.79 25.57
C LYS A 610 31.49 -3.82 26.22
N ALA A 611 30.80 -3.01 25.42
CA ALA A 611 29.76 -2.11 25.93
C ALA A 611 28.61 -2.90 26.56
N ALA A 612 28.17 -3.97 25.91
CA ALA A 612 27.14 -4.87 26.44
C ALA A 612 27.51 -5.47 27.81
N ARG A 613 28.76 -5.93 27.99
CA ARG A 613 29.25 -6.45 29.30
C ARG A 613 29.33 -5.39 30.41
N ASN A 614 29.43 -4.11 30.06
CA ASN A 614 29.52 -3.01 31.02
C ASN A 614 28.16 -2.35 31.30
N ALA A 615 27.12 -2.76 30.58
CA ALA A 615 25.77 -2.25 30.71
C ALA A 615 24.93 -3.14 31.63
N ASP A 616 23.91 -2.55 32.24
CA ASP A 616 22.89 -3.29 33.01
C ASP A 616 21.87 -3.95 32.06
N ALA A 617 21.77 -3.44 30.82
CA ALA A 617 20.89 -3.95 29.78
C ALA A 617 21.38 -3.53 28.38
N VAL A 618 21.03 -4.32 27.37
CA VAL A 618 21.23 -3.97 25.96
C VAL A 618 19.88 -3.72 25.30
N VAL A 619 19.69 -2.55 24.69
CA VAL A 619 18.59 -2.31 23.76
C VAL A 619 19.10 -2.60 22.35
N LEU A 620 18.66 -3.71 21.77
CA LEU A 620 19.01 -4.11 20.41
C LEU A 620 17.86 -3.72 19.45
N ALA A 621 18.04 -2.64 18.70
CA ALA A 621 17.05 -2.15 17.75
C ALA A 621 17.37 -2.57 16.31
N LEU A 622 16.50 -3.38 15.71
CA LEU A 622 16.63 -3.85 14.34
C LEU A 622 15.71 -3.07 13.40
N HIS A 623 16.29 -2.28 12.50
CA HIS A 623 15.61 -1.51 11.46
C HIS A 623 15.55 -2.35 10.18
N LEU A 624 14.43 -3.06 10.01
CA LEU A 624 14.24 -4.11 9.00
C LEU A 624 13.29 -3.67 7.89
N ARG A 625 13.85 -2.95 6.91
CA ARG A 625 13.12 -2.47 5.73
C ARG A 625 12.89 -3.58 4.71
N LEU A 626 11.67 -3.62 4.16
CA LEU A 626 11.33 -4.43 2.99
C LEU A 626 11.73 -3.72 1.70
N THR A 627 12.37 -4.43 0.79
CA THR A 627 12.82 -3.90 -0.50
C THR A 627 12.59 -4.92 -1.60
N THR A 628 11.92 -4.50 -2.67
CA THR A 628 11.73 -5.28 -3.90
C THR A 628 13.05 -5.83 -4.43
N GLY A 629 13.06 -7.11 -4.84
CA GLY A 629 14.20 -7.77 -5.47
C GLY A 629 15.34 -8.17 -4.52
N ARG A 630 15.20 -7.92 -3.21
CA ARG A 630 16.20 -8.31 -2.21
C ARG A 630 16.12 -9.79 -1.82
N GLY A 631 14.93 -10.38 -1.87
CA GLY A 631 14.68 -11.73 -1.37
C GLY A 631 14.50 -11.77 0.16
N ALA A 632 15.58 -11.69 0.95
CA ALA A 632 15.47 -11.83 2.41
C ALA A 632 15.00 -10.54 3.11
N ALA A 633 14.05 -10.67 4.04
CA ALA A 633 13.52 -9.56 4.85
C ALA A 633 14.23 -9.36 6.21
N GLY A 634 15.34 -10.07 6.45
CA GLY A 634 16.13 -10.04 7.68
C GLY A 634 17.33 -9.07 7.63
N LEU A 635 18.23 -9.20 8.60
CA LEU A 635 19.55 -8.54 8.58
C LEU A 635 20.44 -9.09 7.46
N PHE A 636 21.53 -8.37 7.14
CA PHE A 636 22.59 -8.93 6.32
C PHE A 636 23.25 -10.12 7.03
N ASP A 637 23.72 -11.12 6.29
CA ASP A 637 24.31 -12.33 6.85
C ASP A 637 25.52 -12.01 7.75
N GLU A 638 26.28 -10.97 7.38
CA GLU A 638 27.44 -10.47 8.12
C GLU A 638 27.08 -9.81 9.46
N GLN A 639 25.83 -9.38 9.66
CA GLN A 639 25.37 -8.77 10.92
C GLN A 639 24.84 -9.82 11.91
N GLN A 640 24.43 -11.00 11.44
CA GLN A 640 23.79 -12.02 12.27
C GLN A 640 24.69 -12.55 13.41
N PRO A 641 25.99 -12.83 13.19
CA PRO A 641 26.88 -13.33 14.25
C PRO A 641 26.99 -12.39 15.45
N LEU A 642 27.01 -11.06 15.23
CA LEU A 642 27.06 -10.08 16.31
C LEU A 642 25.81 -10.16 17.20
N VAL A 643 24.63 -10.30 16.58
CA VAL A 643 23.37 -10.44 17.32
C VAL A 643 23.36 -11.74 18.13
N GLU A 644 23.78 -12.85 17.53
CA GLU A 644 23.86 -14.13 18.24
C GLU A 644 24.82 -14.08 19.44
N GLN A 645 25.97 -13.41 19.30
CA GLN A 645 26.92 -13.24 20.38
C GLN A 645 26.38 -12.33 21.50
N LEU A 646 25.62 -11.29 21.17
CA LEU A 646 24.94 -10.44 22.17
C LEU A 646 23.93 -11.24 22.98
N LEU A 647 23.12 -12.07 22.33
CA LEU A 647 22.10 -12.91 22.98
C LEU A 647 22.68 -14.04 23.84
N GLN A 648 23.98 -14.34 23.71
CA GLN A 648 24.68 -15.33 24.53
C GLN A 648 25.35 -14.69 25.77
N GLN A 649 25.35 -13.37 25.91
CA GLN A 649 25.90 -12.71 27.09
C GLN A 649 24.97 -12.84 28.31
N GLU A 650 25.53 -12.61 29.50
CA GLU A 650 24.75 -12.57 30.74
C GLU A 650 23.92 -11.28 30.88
N THR A 651 24.27 -10.22 30.12
CA THR A 651 23.54 -8.95 30.15
C THR A 651 22.17 -9.10 29.48
N PRO A 652 21.06 -8.71 30.13
CA PRO A 652 19.73 -8.80 29.54
C PRO A 652 19.60 -8.02 28.23
N VAL A 653 19.01 -8.64 27.21
CA VAL A 653 18.78 -8.04 25.88
C VAL A 653 17.30 -7.74 25.67
N VAL A 654 16.98 -6.47 25.45
CA VAL A 654 15.68 -5.99 24.99
C VAL A 654 15.72 -5.85 23.48
N LEU A 655 15.11 -6.80 22.76
CA LEU A 655 14.97 -6.76 21.31
C LEU A 655 13.84 -5.81 20.89
N VAL A 656 14.13 -4.91 19.96
CA VAL A 656 13.15 -4.03 19.34
C VAL A 656 13.17 -4.27 17.83
N THR A 657 12.06 -4.71 17.25
CA THR A 657 11.94 -4.88 15.80
C THR A 657 11.14 -3.72 15.19
N LEU A 658 11.77 -2.95 14.32
CA LEU A 658 11.20 -1.85 13.56
C LEU A 658 11.11 -2.28 12.09
N GLY A 659 9.90 -2.47 11.57
CA GLY A 659 9.68 -3.13 10.27
C GLY A 659 9.31 -4.60 10.44
N ASN A 660 10.07 -5.52 9.82
CA ASN A 660 9.75 -6.97 9.82
C ASN A 660 9.62 -7.57 11.24
N PRO A 661 8.41 -7.96 11.70
CA PRO A 661 8.19 -8.45 13.06
C PRO A 661 8.65 -9.89 13.26
N TYR A 662 8.88 -10.65 12.19
CA TYR A 662 9.25 -12.06 12.30
C TYR A 662 10.67 -12.27 12.80
N ALA A 663 11.49 -11.22 12.89
CA ALA A 663 12.82 -11.29 13.51
C ALA A 663 12.77 -11.71 14.99
N VAL A 664 11.65 -11.50 15.69
CA VAL A 664 11.45 -12.04 17.05
C VAL A 664 11.56 -13.57 17.08
N LYS A 665 11.08 -14.27 16.05
CA LYS A 665 11.24 -15.72 15.94
C LYS A 665 12.71 -16.11 15.80
N THR A 666 13.45 -15.38 14.96
CA THR A 666 14.88 -15.63 14.70
C THR A 666 15.71 -15.40 15.97
N TYR A 667 15.42 -14.33 16.71
CA TYR A 667 16.16 -13.90 17.89
C TYR A 667 15.37 -14.17 19.18
N SER A 668 14.79 -15.38 19.28
CA SER A 668 13.89 -15.77 20.37
C SER A 668 14.54 -15.90 21.75
N SER A 669 15.87 -15.83 21.84
CA SER A 669 16.62 -15.85 23.11
C SER A 669 16.68 -14.51 23.83
N ALA A 670 16.12 -13.43 23.26
CA ALA A 670 16.10 -12.12 23.91
C ALA A 670 15.19 -12.12 25.15
N ASP A 671 15.61 -11.46 26.24
CA ASP A 671 14.88 -11.41 27.52
C ASP A 671 13.58 -10.59 27.45
N ALA A 672 13.51 -9.64 26.53
CA ALA A 672 12.31 -8.88 26.22
C ALA A 672 12.22 -8.61 24.72
N SER A 673 11.00 -8.45 24.21
CA SER A 673 10.74 -8.20 22.79
C SER A 673 9.64 -7.17 22.60
N ILE A 674 9.93 -6.11 21.84
CA ILE A 674 9.02 -5.06 21.42
C ILE A 674 8.90 -5.05 19.90
N VAL A 675 7.67 -5.07 19.39
CA VAL A 675 7.37 -5.02 17.96
C VAL A 675 6.71 -3.69 17.62
N ALA A 676 7.33 -2.94 16.70
CA ALA A 676 6.87 -1.62 16.27
C ALA A 676 6.29 -1.60 14.84
N TYR A 677 6.52 -2.65 14.04
CA TYR A 677 6.00 -2.86 12.67
C TYR A 677 6.40 -1.82 11.60
N ASP A 678 7.07 -0.74 11.98
CA ASP A 678 7.63 0.26 11.07
C ASP A 678 8.76 1.03 11.78
N GLN A 679 9.53 1.80 11.02
CA GLN A 679 10.66 2.63 11.47
C GLN A 679 10.39 4.12 11.27
N THR A 680 9.11 4.52 11.17
CA THR A 680 8.74 5.94 11.10
C THR A 680 9.17 6.67 12.37
N ILE A 681 9.33 7.99 12.28
CA ILE A 681 9.65 8.84 13.44
C ILE A 681 8.58 8.70 14.55
N ALA A 682 7.30 8.54 14.18
CA ALA A 682 6.22 8.27 15.13
C ALA A 682 6.43 6.93 15.84
N SER A 683 6.69 5.86 15.09
CA SER A 683 6.95 4.51 15.64
C SER A 683 8.13 4.49 16.60
N VAL A 684 9.24 5.14 16.25
CA VAL A 684 10.43 5.20 17.10
C VAL A 684 10.18 5.99 18.39
N ARG A 685 9.47 7.12 18.31
CA ARG A 685 9.09 7.89 19.51
C ARG A 685 8.22 7.06 20.44
N ALA A 686 7.27 6.31 19.89
CA ALA A 686 6.39 5.44 20.66
C ALA A 686 7.18 4.31 21.35
N VAL A 687 8.12 3.68 20.65
CA VAL A 687 9.04 2.68 21.21
C VAL A 687 9.85 3.26 22.38
N ALA A 688 10.44 4.45 22.20
CA ALA A 688 11.22 5.09 23.27
C ALA A 688 10.36 5.42 24.50
N GLY A 689 9.08 5.79 24.28
CA GLY A 689 8.11 5.98 25.35
C GLY A 689 7.85 4.70 26.13
N VAL A 690 7.63 3.57 25.44
CA VAL A 690 7.42 2.25 26.07
C VAL A 690 8.67 1.78 26.82
N LEU A 691 9.85 1.88 26.22
CA LEU A 691 11.12 1.48 26.84
C LEU A 691 11.35 2.21 28.17
N LYS A 692 10.93 3.48 28.27
CA LYS A 692 11.06 4.31 29.48
C LYS A 692 9.84 4.27 30.41
N GLY A 693 8.83 3.43 30.12
CA GLY A 693 7.59 3.36 30.89
C GLY A 693 6.78 4.66 30.90
N GLN A 694 6.98 5.54 29.90
CA GLN A 694 6.26 6.81 29.77
C GLN A 694 4.87 6.63 29.16
N GLN A 695 4.65 5.50 28.48
CA GLN A 695 3.37 5.11 27.91
C GLN A 695 3.24 3.58 27.84
N PRO A 696 2.00 3.05 27.84
CA PRO A 696 1.78 1.61 27.71
C PRO A 696 2.08 1.10 26.28
N ALA A 697 2.15 -0.22 26.15
CA ALA A 697 2.22 -0.93 24.86
C ALA A 697 0.90 -1.69 24.58
N PRO A 698 -0.18 -1.00 24.15
CA PRO A 698 -1.51 -1.62 24.01
C PRO A 698 -1.63 -2.54 22.78
N GLY A 699 -0.65 -2.52 21.87
CA GLY A 699 -0.67 -3.29 20.64
C GLY A 699 -0.82 -4.79 20.87
N ARG A 700 -1.38 -5.47 19.88
CA ARG A 700 -1.55 -6.92 19.87
C ARG A 700 -1.08 -7.47 18.54
N LEU A 701 -0.30 -8.56 18.55
CA LEU A 701 0.20 -9.17 17.33
C LEU A 701 -0.94 -9.46 16.35
N PRO A 702 -0.95 -8.84 15.15
CA PRO A 702 -1.94 -9.13 14.12
C PRO A 702 -1.61 -10.40 13.32
N ILE A 703 -0.57 -11.13 13.73
CA ILE A 703 0.02 -12.31 13.10
C ILE A 703 0.47 -13.28 14.20
N THR A 704 0.81 -14.52 13.86
CA THR A 704 1.56 -15.42 14.75
C THR A 704 3.05 -15.27 14.46
N VAL A 705 3.88 -15.15 15.50
CA VAL A 705 5.35 -14.97 15.40
C VAL A 705 6.04 -15.93 16.36
N GLY A 706 6.76 -16.93 15.84
CA GLY A 706 7.42 -17.93 16.69
C GLY A 706 6.42 -18.65 17.59
N SER A 707 6.62 -18.60 18.90
CA SER A 707 5.71 -19.13 19.92
C SER A 707 4.56 -18.18 20.30
N TYR A 708 4.58 -16.94 19.82
CA TYR A 708 3.56 -15.94 20.13
C TYR A 708 2.41 -16.02 19.14
N GLU A 709 1.24 -16.39 19.64
CA GLU A 709 0.04 -16.49 18.83
C GLU A 709 -0.54 -15.13 18.43
N PHE A 710 -1.36 -15.13 17.38
CA PHE A 710 -2.20 -13.99 17.03
C PHE A 710 -2.93 -13.45 18.27
N GLY A 711 -2.79 -12.15 18.51
CA GLY A 711 -3.38 -11.47 19.66
C GLY A 711 -2.49 -11.44 20.90
N ALA A 712 -1.27 -11.99 20.88
CA ALA A 712 -0.31 -11.81 21.96
C ALA A 712 0.09 -10.33 22.10
N GLY A 713 0.35 -9.91 23.34
CA GLY A 713 0.77 -8.56 23.71
C GLY A 713 0.46 -8.29 25.17
N ARG A 714 1.46 -7.87 25.93
CA ARG A 714 1.36 -7.47 27.34
C ARG A 714 1.05 -5.98 27.41
N VAL A 715 0.20 -5.59 28.34
CA VAL A 715 0.06 -4.18 28.73
C VAL A 715 1.00 -3.96 29.89
N GLN A 716 2.04 -3.15 29.68
CA GLN A 716 2.92 -2.66 30.72
C GLN A 716 2.45 -1.30 31.21
#